data_AF-A0A142BP63-F1
#
_entry.id   AF-A0A142BP63-F1
#
_cell.length_a   1.000
_cell.length_b   1.000
_cell.length_c   1.000
_cell.angle_alpha   90.00
_cell.angle_beta   90.00
_cell.angle_gamma   90.00
#
_symmetry.space_group_name_H-M   'P 1'
#
loop_
_entity.id
_entity.type
_entity.pdbx_description
1 polymer ?
#
loop_
_entity_poly.entity_id
_entity_poly.type
_entity_poly.pdbx_seq_one_letter_code
_entity_poly.pdbx_strand_id
1 'polypeptide(L)'
;MRKAMIVIAVSKYKGAYPALPGTLTCAARLKRWAEAKDAGRNYEVLSLTDEGDLPVSRDRLENEISAFVTTRFIDRLVVWFGGHGLMRGRSQIWLLSGIHERNTDAVDVFAFTRALQKVNIGKFNRRLSAGQLSIISDCCLTTAKEVDGPYGTPVISRVGEYSSLNFDRFASTAPGASSFHISKDGNSTCLFTDCMLGALSGEVEEAIVRSDHRHSPAIVNHSLAQYLMKEIPDRAAVYGEYMEPDIATGLYPPDNVYLKLEPGLMPRTSASHRPPGEKRLDPGGVVAPEEGNEAQTPASDRIPPLWADDPDIAFRLDSAALHINSPSPFGVGEWVFPASKGDRQWQFVGNNPPSAVVSGKTLAILCDFEPDGFALDPFAGIIVRRSSPYVEIHVVQPRMNAVAILKDDHWTLVPIFHGTVAAMFTNLPRNVPLFDIANQRWDYMLCDALSTKTRALPRVADAPNLERGLYHSDDNPLPWINVAQLYALANEFANVTRLAQYMSEGSAGGLPFDIALLCATKLYWGFEDNQLVAYAHLPAATPQGFPGEWLLPVSWPAKAHVRLSGIAPITTIGWSFLRHERLLGADSPIVRFADRLSGAPSTGFNVSSTPDFLSAFGYRVFENTMADRAIDSDILQSRAGAAYQWSTHVQDHFDTWDQ
;
A
#
# COMPACT_ATOMS: atom_id res chain seq x y z
N MET A 1 -2.79 19.42 28.13
CA MET A 1 -2.24 18.68 26.97
C MET A 1 -1.36 19.65 26.20
N ARG A 2 -0.09 19.32 26.01
CA ARG A 2 0.86 20.07 25.18
C ARG A 2 0.65 19.65 23.72
N LYS A 3 0.34 20.61 22.86
CA LYS A 3 -0.07 20.34 21.48
C LYS A 3 0.95 20.94 20.54
N ALA A 4 1.33 20.18 19.53
CA ALA A 4 2.24 20.61 18.49
C ALA A 4 1.66 20.29 17.12
N MET A 5 1.96 21.12 16.13
CA MET A 5 1.56 20.91 14.75
C MET A 5 2.75 21.10 13.81
N ILE A 6 2.89 20.21 12.85
CA ILE A 6 3.83 20.33 11.74
C ILE A 6 2.99 20.59 10.49
N VAL A 7 3.25 21.70 9.80
CA VAL A 7 2.58 22.11 8.58
C VAL A 7 3.59 22.02 7.44
N ILE A 8 3.43 21.06 6.55
CA ILE A 8 4.28 20.85 5.37
C ILE A 8 3.47 21.26 4.14
N ALA A 9 3.97 22.22 3.36
CA ALA A 9 3.25 22.73 2.21
C ALA A 9 4.18 22.85 1.01
N VAL A 10 3.87 22.15 -0.07
CA VAL A 10 4.65 22.20 -1.31
C VAL A 10 3.74 22.69 -2.43
N SER A 11 3.99 23.91 -2.88
CA SER A 11 3.24 24.58 -3.94
C SER A 11 4.02 24.70 -5.25
N LYS A 12 5.35 24.64 -5.20
CA LYS A 12 6.25 24.83 -6.34
C LYS A 12 7.04 23.54 -6.54
N TYR A 13 6.87 22.96 -7.72
CA TYR A 13 7.58 21.77 -8.14
C TYR A 13 8.44 22.13 -9.34
N LYS A 14 9.65 21.56 -9.39
CA LYS A 14 10.40 21.50 -10.65
C LYS A 14 9.78 20.43 -11.54
N GLY A 15 9.88 20.54 -12.86
CA GLY A 15 9.48 19.48 -13.81
C GLY A 15 7.98 19.38 -14.10
N ALA A 16 7.45 18.16 -14.14
CA ALA A 16 6.15 17.82 -14.75
C ALA A 16 4.90 18.13 -13.90
N TYR A 17 5.05 18.56 -12.65
CA TYR A 17 3.92 18.82 -11.77
C TYR A 17 3.55 20.32 -11.77
N PRO A 18 2.26 20.67 -11.94
CA PRO A 18 1.83 22.07 -11.91
C PRO A 18 1.94 22.65 -10.51
N ALA A 19 2.05 23.98 -10.43
CA ALA A 19 2.06 24.69 -9.16
C ALA A 19 0.69 24.61 -8.46
N LEU A 20 0.71 24.52 -7.13
CA LEU A 20 -0.49 24.41 -6.28
C LEU A 20 -0.57 25.58 -5.28
N PRO A 21 -0.82 26.83 -5.72
CA PRO A 21 -0.81 28.00 -4.83
C PRO A 21 -1.76 27.90 -3.63
N GLY A 22 -2.88 27.17 -3.79
CA GLY A 22 -3.84 26.96 -2.71
C GLY A 22 -3.29 26.21 -1.50
N THR A 23 -2.23 25.43 -1.70
CA THR A 23 -1.50 24.75 -0.62
C THR A 23 -0.88 25.74 0.35
N LEU A 24 -0.26 26.83 -0.13
CA LEU A 24 0.33 27.86 0.73
C LEU A 24 -0.75 28.64 1.48
N THR A 25 -1.87 28.95 0.81
CA THR A 25 -3.02 29.62 1.44
C THR A 25 -3.60 28.78 2.58
N CYS A 26 -3.79 27.47 2.36
CA CYS A 26 -4.26 26.56 3.40
C CYS A 26 -3.26 26.40 4.54
N ALA A 27 -1.97 26.27 4.25
CA ALA A 27 -0.91 26.20 5.26
C ALA A 27 -0.90 27.43 6.18
N ALA A 28 -0.99 28.63 5.59
CA ALA A 28 -1.02 29.89 6.34
C ALA A 28 -2.28 30.00 7.23
N ARG A 29 -3.44 29.59 6.73
CA ARG A 29 -4.70 29.56 7.51
C ARG A 29 -4.63 28.54 8.64
N LEU A 30 -4.13 27.34 8.39
CA LEU A 30 -4.00 26.28 9.38
C LEU A 30 -3.00 26.64 10.47
N LYS A 31 -1.84 27.21 10.12
CA LYS A 31 -0.89 27.76 11.08
C LYS A 31 -1.55 28.79 11.99
N ARG A 32 -2.24 29.79 11.42
CA ARG A 32 -2.93 30.83 12.18
C ARG A 32 -3.99 30.26 13.11
N TRP A 33 -4.78 29.30 12.63
CA TRP A 33 -5.76 28.60 13.45
C TRP A 33 -5.06 27.89 14.62
N ALA A 34 -4.01 27.12 14.36
CA ALA A 34 -3.33 26.33 15.37
C ALA A 34 -2.65 27.21 16.45
N GLU A 35 -2.04 28.34 16.07
CA GLU A 35 -1.35 29.26 16.98
C GLU A 35 -2.29 30.16 17.81
N ALA A 36 -3.58 30.21 17.50
CA ALA A 36 -4.53 31.05 18.23
C ALA A 36 -4.52 30.71 19.73
N LYS A 37 -4.37 31.74 20.59
CA LYS A 37 -4.17 31.58 22.05
C LYS A 37 -5.45 31.35 22.86
N ASP A 38 -6.54 30.95 22.21
CA ASP A 38 -7.76 30.59 22.90
C ASP A 38 -7.62 29.25 23.65
N ALA A 39 -8.58 28.95 24.53
CA ALA A 39 -8.52 27.78 25.41
C ALA A 39 -8.49 26.41 24.67
N GLY A 40 -8.63 26.42 23.35
CA GLY A 40 -8.80 25.23 22.52
C GLY A 40 -7.72 24.97 21.48
N ARG A 41 -6.92 25.96 21.05
CA ARG A 41 -5.95 25.80 19.93
C ARG A 41 -4.50 25.79 20.41
N ASN A 42 -3.86 26.91 20.71
CA ASN A 42 -2.52 27.03 21.34
C ASN A 42 -1.52 25.89 21.03
N TYR A 43 -1.35 25.58 19.74
CA TYR A 43 -0.35 24.63 19.27
C TYR A 43 1.01 25.34 19.13
N GLU A 44 2.09 24.64 19.46
CA GLU A 44 3.40 25.00 18.93
C GLU A 44 3.47 24.55 17.47
N VAL A 45 3.77 25.46 16.54
CA VAL A 45 3.73 25.15 15.09
C VAL A 45 5.13 25.20 14.47
N LEU A 46 5.50 24.12 13.77
CA LEU A 46 6.60 24.10 12.80
C LEU A 46 6.02 24.20 11.39
N SER A 47 6.42 25.22 10.62
CA SER A 47 5.93 25.47 9.26
C SER A 47 7.05 25.28 8.25
N LEU A 48 6.90 24.31 7.36
CA LEU A 48 7.87 23.92 6.34
C LEU A 48 7.22 24.09 4.97
N THR A 49 7.37 25.28 4.40
CA THR A 49 6.80 25.64 3.09
C THR A 49 7.89 26.00 2.08
N ASP A 50 7.53 25.99 0.81
CA ASP A 50 8.32 26.51 -0.32
C ASP A 50 7.98 27.96 -0.70
N GLU A 51 7.34 28.67 0.23
CA GLU A 51 7.21 30.13 0.15
C GLU A 51 8.60 30.79 0.19
N GLY A 52 8.77 31.88 -0.57
CA GLY A 52 10.05 32.58 -0.65
C GLY A 52 11.19 31.79 -1.30
N ASP A 53 10.85 30.82 -2.16
CA ASP A 53 11.80 30.00 -2.93
C ASP A 53 12.73 29.12 -2.07
N LEU A 54 12.27 28.78 -0.85
CA LEU A 54 12.99 27.86 0.03
C LEU A 54 12.45 26.43 -0.14
N PRO A 55 13.05 25.59 -0.99
CA PRO A 55 12.48 24.28 -1.31
C PRO A 55 12.26 23.45 -0.04
N VAL A 56 11.10 22.81 0.04
CA VAL A 56 10.87 21.70 0.95
C VAL A 56 11.61 20.50 0.35
N SER A 57 12.72 20.10 0.97
CA SER A 57 13.54 18.94 0.59
C SER A 57 13.51 17.89 1.68
N ARG A 58 13.90 16.66 1.34
CA ARG A 58 13.97 15.55 2.30
C ARG A 58 14.87 15.87 3.49
N ASP A 59 16.04 16.46 3.22
CA ASP A 59 17.05 16.80 4.24
C ASP A 59 16.53 17.88 5.20
N ARG A 60 15.82 18.89 4.67
CA ARG A 60 15.21 19.95 5.48
C ARG A 60 14.15 19.38 6.41
N LEU A 61 13.26 18.53 5.87
CA LEU A 61 12.25 17.84 6.68
C LEU A 61 12.92 17.03 7.81
N GLU A 62 13.96 16.25 7.51
CA GLU A 62 14.65 15.44 8.52
C GLU A 62 15.18 16.30 9.66
N ASN A 63 15.95 17.33 9.31
CA ASN A 63 16.66 18.16 10.27
C ASN A 63 15.68 18.93 11.17
N GLU A 64 14.71 19.62 10.55
CA GLU A 64 13.80 20.51 11.29
C GLU A 64 12.76 19.71 12.08
N ILE A 65 12.16 18.66 11.51
CA ILE A 65 11.16 17.85 12.22
C ILE A 65 11.82 17.07 13.34
N SER A 66 12.98 16.45 13.11
CA SER A 66 13.69 15.72 14.16
C SER A 66 14.07 16.65 15.32
N ALA A 67 14.60 17.84 15.03
CA ALA A 67 14.88 18.83 16.07
C ALA A 67 13.60 19.23 16.81
N PHE A 68 12.52 19.49 16.10
CA PHE A 68 11.25 19.92 16.67
C PHE A 68 10.65 18.90 17.63
N VAL A 69 10.52 17.64 17.22
CA VAL A 69 9.86 16.59 18.02
C VAL A 69 10.74 16.03 19.14
N THR A 70 12.08 16.15 19.04
CA THR A 70 13.00 15.61 20.07
C THR A 70 13.37 16.60 21.16
N THR A 71 13.20 17.90 20.93
CA THR A 71 13.51 18.96 21.90
C THR A 71 12.29 19.40 22.73
N ARG A 72 11.12 18.83 22.49
CA ARG A 72 9.85 19.25 23.07
C ARG A 72 9.13 18.10 23.76
N PHE A 73 8.37 18.46 24.79
CA PHE A 73 7.38 17.55 25.36
C PHE A 73 6.05 17.73 24.63
N ILE A 74 5.72 16.77 23.79
CA ILE A 74 4.50 16.80 22.97
C ILE A 74 3.55 15.74 23.51
N ASP A 75 2.30 16.10 23.80
CA ASP A 75 1.26 15.13 24.17
C ASP A 75 0.40 14.75 22.95
N ARG A 76 0.13 15.74 22.09
CA ARG A 76 -0.53 15.58 20.80
C ARG A 76 0.29 16.22 19.70
N LEU A 77 0.56 15.46 18.64
CA LEU A 77 1.14 15.94 17.40
C LEU A 77 0.10 15.87 16.28
N VAL A 78 -0.04 16.95 15.51
CA VAL A 78 -0.77 16.94 14.23
C VAL A 78 0.24 17.20 13.13
N VAL A 79 0.27 16.37 12.10
CA VAL A 79 1.07 16.61 10.89
C VAL A 79 0.11 16.82 9.74
N TRP A 80 0.21 17.96 9.09
CA TRP A 80 -0.54 18.28 7.88
C TRP A 80 0.42 18.40 6.71
N PHE A 81 0.06 17.76 5.60
CA PHE A 81 0.73 17.91 4.31
C PHE A 81 -0.28 18.42 3.27
N GLY A 82 0.10 19.43 2.52
CA GLY A 82 -0.57 19.85 1.29
C GLY A 82 0.41 19.86 0.12
N GLY A 83 -0.01 19.35 -1.04
CA GLY A 83 0.82 19.31 -2.24
C GLY A 83 0.43 18.16 -3.18
N HIS A 84 1.32 17.80 -4.10
CA HIS A 84 1.20 16.57 -4.87
C HIS A 84 1.51 15.35 -4.02
N GLY A 85 0.77 14.29 -4.28
CA GLY A 85 0.95 12.99 -3.68
C GLY A 85 0.63 11.91 -4.70
N LEU A 86 1.06 10.69 -4.38
CA LEU A 86 0.69 9.51 -5.13
C LEU A 86 0.55 8.31 -4.20
N MET A 87 -0.05 7.25 -4.73
CA MET A 87 -0.02 5.94 -4.10
C MET A 87 0.99 5.02 -4.75
N ARG A 88 1.60 4.23 -3.89
CA ARG A 88 2.53 3.17 -4.25
C ARG A 88 2.29 1.96 -3.38
N GLY A 89 1.79 0.88 -3.98
CA GLY A 89 1.12 -0.18 -3.25
C GLY A 89 -0.04 0.41 -2.42
N ARG A 90 0.04 0.30 -1.09
CA ARG A 90 -0.91 0.96 -0.16
C ARG A 90 -0.31 2.10 0.65
N SER A 91 0.96 2.47 0.44
CA SER A 91 1.52 3.64 1.11
C SER A 91 1.23 4.93 0.33
N GLN A 92 0.98 6.00 1.06
CA GLN A 92 0.92 7.34 0.50
C GLN A 92 2.34 7.89 0.39
N ILE A 93 2.66 8.47 -0.75
CA ILE A 93 3.94 9.11 -1.01
C ILE A 93 3.67 10.61 -1.19
N TRP A 94 4.19 11.44 -0.27
CA TRP A 94 4.15 12.88 -0.41
C TRP A 94 5.33 13.35 -1.27
N LEU A 95 5.06 14.12 -2.32
CA LEU A 95 6.09 14.61 -3.22
C LEU A 95 6.64 15.96 -2.73
N LEU A 96 7.96 16.07 -2.67
CA LEU A 96 8.63 17.30 -2.25
C LEU A 96 9.12 18.11 -3.47
N SER A 97 9.60 19.33 -3.21
CA SER A 97 9.88 20.33 -4.26
C SER A 97 10.88 19.85 -5.33
N GLY A 98 11.84 19.01 -4.92
CA GLY A 98 12.96 18.51 -5.73
C GLY A 98 12.72 17.17 -6.41
N ILE A 99 11.49 16.64 -6.41
CA ILE A 99 11.23 15.25 -6.80
C ILE A 99 11.69 14.86 -8.21
N HIS A 100 11.68 15.81 -9.15
CA HIS A 100 12.17 15.62 -10.52
C HIS A 100 13.68 15.48 -10.64
N GLU A 101 14.44 16.00 -9.68
CA GLU A 101 15.90 15.91 -9.65
C GLU A 101 16.37 14.71 -8.83
N ARG A 102 15.58 14.32 -7.83
CA ARG A 102 15.94 13.31 -6.85
C ARG A 102 14.71 12.51 -6.43
N ASN A 103 14.65 11.24 -6.85
CA ASN A 103 13.55 10.33 -6.53
C ASN A 103 13.36 10.08 -5.01
N THR A 104 14.34 10.44 -4.18
CA THR A 104 14.27 10.38 -2.72
C THR A 104 13.70 11.65 -2.07
N ASP A 105 13.41 12.70 -2.83
CA ASP A 105 12.66 13.89 -2.38
C ASP A 105 11.15 13.58 -2.30
N ALA A 106 10.84 12.51 -1.58
CA ALA A 106 9.50 12.04 -1.27
C ALA A 106 9.46 11.45 0.14
N VAL A 107 8.28 11.50 0.75
CA VAL A 107 8.03 10.94 2.08
C VAL A 107 7.09 9.75 1.95
N ASP A 108 7.55 8.57 2.41
CA ASP A 108 6.66 7.43 2.65
C ASP A 108 5.91 7.71 3.97
N VAL A 109 4.62 8.02 3.85
CA VAL A 109 3.79 8.46 4.99
C VAL A 109 3.62 7.36 6.02
N PHE A 110 3.53 6.09 5.58
CA PHE A 110 3.45 4.97 6.50
C PHE A 110 4.75 4.84 7.29
N ALA A 111 5.90 4.85 6.61
CA ALA A 111 7.20 4.81 7.26
C ALA A 111 7.43 6.02 8.19
N PHE A 112 7.00 7.22 7.78
CA PHE A 112 7.09 8.42 8.61
C PHE A 112 6.22 8.32 9.86
N THR A 113 4.98 7.82 9.73
CA THR A 113 4.08 7.58 10.86
C THR A 113 4.71 6.62 11.86
N ARG A 114 5.29 5.51 11.40
CA ARG A 114 6.03 4.55 12.23
C ARG A 114 7.21 5.21 12.96
N ALA A 115 7.99 6.03 12.26
CA ALA A 115 9.09 6.75 12.86
C ALA A 115 8.63 7.72 13.97
N LEU A 116 7.46 8.35 13.81
CA LEU A 116 6.86 9.19 14.84
C LEU A 116 6.42 8.40 16.09
N GLN A 117 6.09 7.11 15.98
CA GLN A 117 5.77 6.27 17.15
C GLN A 117 6.97 6.01 18.05
N LYS A 118 8.18 6.16 17.50
CA LYS A 118 9.45 6.01 18.22
C LYS A 118 9.89 7.30 18.92
N VAL A 119 9.16 8.41 18.74
CA VAL A 119 9.41 9.64 19.48
C VAL A 119 8.52 9.71 20.73
N ASN A 120 8.90 10.52 21.71
CA ASN A 120 8.27 10.54 23.04
C ASN A 120 6.92 11.30 23.08
N ILE A 121 6.04 11.12 22.09
CA ILE A 121 4.70 11.74 22.06
C ILE A 121 3.84 11.11 23.17
N GLY A 122 3.31 11.92 24.08
CA GLY A 122 2.46 11.52 25.20
C GLY A 122 3.20 10.84 26.37
N LYS A 123 4.44 10.36 26.17
CA LYS A 123 5.20 9.56 27.16
C LYS A 123 5.30 10.19 28.55
N PHE A 124 5.34 11.52 28.61
CA PHE A 124 5.52 12.26 29.87
C PHE A 124 4.22 12.78 30.48
N ASN A 125 3.05 12.44 29.92
CA ASN A 125 1.75 12.87 30.44
C ASN A 125 0.98 11.71 31.07
N ARG A 126 1.05 11.61 32.40
CA ARG A 126 0.40 10.55 33.20
C ARG A 126 -1.14 10.55 33.12
N ARG A 127 -1.76 11.59 32.55
CA ARG A 127 -3.22 11.64 32.37
C ARG A 127 -3.68 10.97 31.08
N LEU A 128 -2.78 10.77 30.13
CA LEU A 128 -3.07 10.10 28.87
C LEU A 128 -2.68 8.62 28.98
N SER A 129 -3.54 7.74 28.48
CA SER A 129 -3.22 6.32 28.33
C SER A 129 -2.22 6.08 27.19
N ALA A 130 -2.22 6.95 26.19
CA ALA A 130 -1.36 6.92 25.01
C ALA A 130 -1.15 8.35 24.46
N GLY A 131 -0.03 8.58 23.78
CA GLY A 131 0.16 9.82 23.03
C GLY A 131 -0.84 9.95 21.88
N GLN A 132 -1.00 11.14 21.33
CA GLN A 132 -1.96 11.39 20.25
C GLN A 132 -1.24 11.86 18.99
N LEU A 133 -1.53 11.22 17.87
CA LEU A 133 -1.00 11.58 16.55
C LEU A 133 -2.17 11.75 15.57
N SER A 134 -2.11 12.78 14.74
CA SER A 134 -3.02 12.94 13.60
C SER A 134 -2.21 13.22 12.36
N ILE A 135 -2.45 12.46 11.29
CA ILE A 135 -1.83 12.68 9.98
C ILE A 135 -2.92 13.12 9.01
N ILE A 136 -2.73 14.30 8.42
CA ILE A 136 -3.67 14.92 7.48
C ILE A 136 -2.96 15.07 6.13
N SER A 137 -3.45 14.39 5.11
CA SER A 137 -2.91 14.38 3.75
C SER A 137 -3.88 15.07 2.78
N ASP A 138 -3.60 16.31 2.40
CA ASP A 138 -4.33 17.05 1.36
C ASP A 138 -3.57 17.01 0.03
N CYS A 139 -3.63 15.84 -0.61
CA CYS A 139 -2.92 15.53 -1.85
C CYS A 139 -3.64 14.41 -2.63
N CYS A 140 -3.35 14.32 -3.93
CA CYS A 140 -3.83 13.21 -4.76
C CYS A 140 -3.27 11.86 -4.26
N LEU A 141 -4.04 10.80 -4.46
CA LEU A 141 -3.66 9.42 -4.18
C LEU A 141 -3.68 8.56 -5.45
N THR A 142 -3.49 9.19 -6.62
CA THR A 142 -3.35 8.51 -7.90
C THR A 142 -2.04 7.74 -7.96
N THR A 143 -1.92 6.75 -8.84
CA THR A 143 -0.68 5.99 -9.00
C THR A 143 0.33 6.76 -9.83
N ALA A 144 1.61 6.46 -9.61
CA ALA A 144 2.69 7.04 -10.41
C ALA A 144 2.51 6.64 -11.88
N LYS A 145 2.54 7.60 -12.79
CA LYS A 145 2.55 7.33 -14.25
C LYS A 145 3.88 6.72 -14.71
N GLU A 146 4.93 6.82 -13.91
CA GLU A 146 6.30 6.42 -14.25
C GLU A 146 6.71 5.13 -13.53
N VAL A 147 7.30 4.19 -14.28
CA VAL A 147 7.74 2.86 -13.79
C VAL A 147 8.85 2.97 -12.73
N ASP A 148 9.75 3.96 -12.86
CA ASP A 148 10.82 4.28 -11.90
C ASP A 148 10.45 5.40 -10.92
N GLY A 149 9.15 5.58 -10.67
CA GLY A 149 8.62 6.68 -9.86
C GLY A 149 9.29 6.85 -8.49
N PRO A 150 8.96 7.93 -7.76
CA PRO A 150 9.68 8.32 -6.56
C PRO A 150 9.61 7.30 -5.41
N TYR A 151 10.73 7.09 -4.73
CA TYR A 151 10.82 6.18 -3.60
C TYR A 151 10.84 7.01 -2.31
N GLY A 152 9.70 7.03 -1.62
CA GLY A 152 9.58 7.72 -0.35
C GLY A 152 10.47 7.12 0.73
N THR A 153 10.95 7.96 1.64
CA THR A 153 11.70 7.53 2.83
C THR A 153 11.03 8.11 4.10
N PRO A 154 11.21 7.48 5.28
CA PRO A 154 10.71 8.04 6.53
C PRO A 154 11.44 9.35 6.83
N VAL A 155 10.74 10.39 7.31
CA VAL A 155 11.38 11.69 7.61
C VAL A 155 12.35 11.64 8.78
N ILE A 156 12.09 10.77 9.75
CA ILE A 156 12.86 10.67 10.99
C ILE A 156 13.64 9.35 10.97
N SER A 157 14.96 9.44 11.16
CA SER A 157 15.88 8.29 11.16
C SER A 157 16.22 7.77 12.57
N ARG A 158 15.83 8.48 13.64
CA ARG A 158 16.20 8.13 15.01
C ARG A 158 15.43 6.92 15.54
N VAL A 159 16.15 6.09 16.28
CA VAL A 159 15.65 4.84 16.89
C VAL A 159 15.33 5.10 18.37
N GLY A 160 14.05 5.10 18.70
CA GLY A 160 13.53 4.96 20.06
C GLY A 160 12.67 3.70 20.16
N GLU A 161 12.23 3.38 21.37
CA GLU A 161 11.24 2.31 21.57
C GLU A 161 9.87 2.76 21.06
N TYR A 162 9.09 1.79 20.59
CA TYR A 162 7.71 2.01 20.20
C TYR A 162 6.85 2.44 21.38
N SER A 163 6.09 3.52 21.19
CA SER A 163 5.01 3.90 22.08
C SER A 163 3.66 3.67 21.40
N SER A 164 2.67 3.23 22.16
CA SER A 164 1.29 3.20 21.69
C SER A 164 0.83 4.65 21.51
N LEU A 165 0.29 4.95 20.33
CA LEU A 165 -0.34 6.23 20.02
C LEU A 165 -1.79 5.98 19.65
N ASN A 166 -2.68 6.82 20.15
CA ASN A 166 -3.99 7.03 19.56
C ASN A 166 -3.78 7.83 18.27
N PHE A 167 -4.43 7.41 17.19
CA PHE A 167 -4.08 7.88 15.85
C PHE A 167 -5.31 8.25 15.05
N ASP A 168 -5.35 9.47 14.51
CA ASP A 168 -6.27 9.80 13.44
C ASP A 168 -5.52 9.89 12.10
N ARG A 169 -6.20 9.48 11.04
CA ARG A 169 -5.80 9.66 9.65
C ARG A 169 -6.91 10.38 8.91
N PHE A 170 -6.54 11.46 8.24
CA PHE A 170 -7.43 12.24 7.39
C PHE A 170 -6.80 12.37 6.01
N ALA A 171 -7.16 11.48 5.08
CA ALA A 171 -6.75 11.63 3.69
C ALA A 171 -7.87 12.32 2.89
N SER A 172 -7.48 13.32 2.10
CA SER A 172 -8.42 14.16 1.36
C SER A 172 -9.25 13.41 0.32
N THR A 173 -8.73 12.31 -0.20
CA THR A 173 -9.37 11.51 -1.22
C THR A 173 -9.10 10.02 -0.98
N ALA A 174 -9.85 9.15 -1.65
CA ALA A 174 -9.73 7.71 -1.56
C ALA A 174 -8.46 7.23 -2.30
N PRO A 175 -7.94 6.05 -1.94
CA PRO A 175 -6.91 5.39 -2.70
C PRO A 175 -7.18 5.32 -4.21
N GLY A 176 -6.26 5.82 -5.03
CA GLY A 176 -6.37 5.87 -6.49
C GLY A 176 -7.08 7.12 -7.04
N ALA A 177 -7.59 8.02 -6.20
CA ALA A 177 -8.34 9.20 -6.63
C ALA A 177 -7.56 10.51 -6.53
N SER A 178 -8.07 11.55 -7.19
CA SER A 178 -7.52 12.91 -7.17
C SER A 178 -8.03 13.72 -5.96
N SER A 179 -7.23 14.69 -5.52
CA SER A 179 -7.64 15.76 -4.60
C SER A 179 -7.54 17.10 -5.33
N PHE A 180 -8.38 18.06 -4.96
CA PHE A 180 -8.56 19.28 -5.73
C PHE A 180 -8.28 20.54 -4.90
N HIS A 181 -7.65 21.51 -5.56
CA HIS A 181 -7.70 22.90 -5.13
C HIS A 181 -8.73 23.68 -5.96
N ILE A 182 -9.37 24.66 -5.35
CA ILE A 182 -10.34 25.54 -6.00
C ILE A 182 -9.69 26.91 -6.11
N SER A 183 -9.71 27.49 -7.30
CA SER A 183 -9.32 28.88 -7.53
C SER A 183 -10.56 29.73 -7.81
N LYS A 184 -10.81 30.72 -6.96
CA LYS A 184 -11.92 31.67 -7.12
C LYS A 184 -11.45 33.08 -6.80
N ASP A 185 -11.72 34.03 -7.69
CA ASP A 185 -11.38 35.46 -7.52
C ASP A 185 -9.89 35.70 -7.18
N GLY A 186 -8.99 34.91 -7.78
CA GLY A 186 -7.55 34.98 -7.54
C GLY A 186 -7.08 34.31 -6.24
N ASN A 187 -8.00 33.84 -5.38
CA ASN A 187 -7.67 33.06 -4.19
C ASN A 187 -7.80 31.57 -4.47
N SER A 188 -6.72 30.82 -4.19
CA SER A 188 -6.74 29.36 -4.31
C SER A 188 -6.76 28.71 -2.93
N THR A 189 -7.52 27.64 -2.76
CA THR A 189 -7.56 26.84 -1.52
C THR A 189 -7.70 25.36 -1.84
N CYS A 190 -7.15 24.48 -1.02
CA CYS A 190 -7.43 23.05 -1.12
C CYS A 190 -8.83 22.76 -0.57
N LEU A 191 -9.68 22.07 -1.34
CA LEU A 191 -11.10 21.85 -1.03
C LEU A 191 -11.26 21.15 0.34
N PHE A 192 -10.50 20.08 0.55
CA PHE A 192 -10.50 19.32 1.80
C PHE A 192 -10.12 20.19 3.00
N THR A 193 -8.95 20.83 2.95
CA THR A 193 -8.48 21.65 4.09
C THR A 193 -9.37 22.85 4.34
N ASP A 194 -10.00 23.44 3.31
CA ASP A 194 -10.98 24.51 3.50
C ASP A 194 -12.21 24.05 4.28
N CYS A 195 -12.81 22.91 3.89
CA CYS A 195 -13.93 22.30 4.62
C CYS A 195 -13.56 22.01 6.08
N MET A 196 -12.38 21.38 6.27
CA MET A 196 -11.86 21.04 7.58
C MET A 196 -11.63 22.28 8.45
N LEU A 197 -11.05 23.36 7.90
CA LEU A 197 -10.82 24.59 8.64
C LEU A 197 -12.11 25.30 9.02
N GLY A 198 -13.15 25.27 8.19
CA GLY A 198 -14.48 25.79 8.55
C GLY A 198 -15.06 25.05 9.76
N ALA A 199 -15.05 23.71 9.72
CA ALA A 199 -15.48 22.88 10.84
C ALA A 199 -14.64 23.12 12.10
N LEU A 200 -13.31 23.05 11.98
CA LEU A 200 -12.37 23.30 13.08
C LEU A 200 -12.45 24.73 13.62
N SER A 201 -13.04 25.67 12.90
CA SER A 201 -13.24 27.05 13.37
C SER A 201 -14.53 27.22 14.17
N GLY A 202 -15.37 26.17 14.29
CA GLY A 202 -16.68 26.25 14.94
C GLY A 202 -17.75 26.91 14.07
N GLU A 203 -17.53 26.97 12.76
CA GLU A 203 -18.44 27.63 11.82
C GLU A 203 -19.54 26.69 11.30
N VAL A 204 -19.41 25.39 11.55
CA VAL A 204 -20.28 24.33 11.02
C VAL A 204 -20.96 23.62 12.19
N GLU A 205 -22.28 23.67 12.25
CA GLU A 205 -23.06 23.08 13.36
C GLU A 205 -22.94 21.56 13.40
N GLU A 206 -22.97 20.90 12.24
CA GLU A 206 -22.92 19.45 12.08
C GLU A 206 -21.60 18.84 12.62
N ALA A 207 -20.53 19.64 12.70
CA ALA A 207 -19.26 19.21 13.26
C ALA A 207 -19.18 19.40 14.79
N ILE A 208 -20.16 20.07 15.42
CA ILE A 208 -20.15 20.43 16.84
C ILE A 208 -20.96 19.41 17.65
N VAL A 209 -20.31 18.80 18.64
CA VAL A 209 -20.95 17.96 19.65
C VAL A 209 -21.41 18.85 20.81
N ARG A 210 -22.74 18.95 21.01
CA ARG A 210 -23.39 19.78 22.05
C ARG A 210 -23.80 19.02 23.31
N SER A 211 -23.87 17.70 23.27
CA SER A 211 -24.18 16.86 24.42
C SER A 211 -23.26 15.63 24.42
N ASP A 212 -23.29 14.85 25.50
CA ASP A 212 -22.72 13.49 25.53
C ASP A 212 -21.19 13.42 25.34
N HIS A 213 -20.50 14.55 25.51
CA HIS A 213 -19.05 14.63 25.57
C HIS A 213 -18.59 15.51 26.73
N ARG A 214 -17.56 15.08 27.47
CA ARG A 214 -17.02 15.79 28.66
C ARG A 214 -16.62 17.24 28.38
N HIS A 215 -16.33 17.55 27.13
CA HIS A 215 -15.84 18.84 26.68
C HIS A 215 -16.83 19.60 25.80
N SER A 216 -18.09 19.17 25.77
CA SER A 216 -19.15 19.86 25.04
C SER A 216 -19.32 21.33 25.52
N PRO A 217 -19.57 22.30 24.62
CA PRO A 217 -19.59 22.13 23.16
C PRO A 217 -18.17 21.99 22.59
N ALA A 218 -17.97 21.00 21.70
CA ALA A 218 -16.66 20.72 21.12
C ALA A 218 -16.73 20.12 19.73
N ILE A 219 -15.65 20.30 18.96
CA ILE A 219 -15.39 19.52 17.75
C ILE A 219 -14.46 18.37 18.14
N VAL A 220 -14.95 17.15 17.94
CA VAL A 220 -14.21 15.91 18.20
C VAL A 220 -13.87 15.22 16.89
N ASN A 221 -12.92 14.29 16.90
CA ASN A 221 -12.49 13.58 15.69
C ASN A 221 -13.65 12.89 14.95
N HIS A 222 -14.57 12.23 15.65
CA HIS A 222 -15.69 11.51 15.04
C HIS A 222 -16.70 12.46 14.36
N SER A 223 -17.08 13.57 15.01
CA SER A 223 -18.01 14.55 14.41
C SER A 223 -17.37 15.27 13.23
N LEU A 224 -16.07 15.58 13.33
CA LEU A 224 -15.30 16.14 12.23
C LEU A 224 -15.26 15.16 11.03
N ALA A 225 -14.96 13.88 11.28
CA ALA A 225 -14.92 12.87 10.23
C ALA A 225 -16.29 12.69 9.55
N GLN A 226 -17.37 12.59 10.32
CA GLN A 226 -18.73 12.47 9.78
C GLN A 226 -19.11 13.66 8.89
N TYR A 227 -18.81 14.89 9.34
CA TYR A 227 -19.02 16.08 8.53
C TYR A 227 -18.20 16.03 7.23
N LEU A 228 -16.91 15.74 7.31
CA LEU A 228 -16.02 15.73 6.15
C LEU A 228 -16.42 14.68 5.12
N MET A 229 -16.77 13.46 5.55
CA MET A 229 -17.24 12.39 4.65
C MET A 229 -18.50 12.77 3.88
N LYS A 230 -19.33 13.67 4.43
CA LYS A 230 -20.53 14.17 3.77
C LYS A 230 -20.25 15.40 2.89
N GLU A 231 -19.61 16.41 3.47
CA GLU A 231 -19.46 17.74 2.85
C GLU A 231 -18.53 17.73 1.63
N ILE A 232 -17.45 16.95 1.67
CA ILE A 232 -16.45 16.96 0.60
C ILE A 232 -17.03 16.48 -0.74
N PRO A 233 -17.73 15.32 -0.80
CA PRO A 233 -18.43 14.92 -2.03
C PRO A 233 -19.40 15.99 -2.54
N ASP A 234 -20.20 16.57 -1.63
CA ASP A 234 -21.19 17.59 -1.99
C ASP A 234 -20.52 18.84 -2.58
N ARG A 235 -19.41 19.31 -1.98
CA ARG A 235 -18.66 20.48 -2.51
C ARG A 235 -17.91 20.18 -3.79
N ALA A 236 -17.35 18.99 -3.95
CA ALA A 236 -16.66 18.61 -5.18
C ALA A 236 -17.64 18.58 -6.37
N ALA A 237 -18.86 18.07 -6.15
CA ALA A 237 -19.90 18.00 -7.17
C ALA A 237 -20.32 19.37 -7.72
N VAL A 238 -20.24 20.44 -6.91
CA VAL A 238 -20.49 21.83 -7.35
C VAL A 238 -19.53 22.25 -8.48
N TYR A 239 -18.32 21.70 -8.49
CA TYR A 239 -17.31 21.96 -9.52
C TYR A 239 -17.30 20.90 -10.63
N GLY A 240 -18.25 19.96 -10.62
CA GLY A 240 -18.29 18.84 -11.57
C GLY A 240 -17.23 17.76 -11.29
N GLU A 241 -16.64 17.76 -10.10
CA GLU A 241 -15.59 16.83 -9.69
C GLU A 241 -16.12 15.78 -8.72
N TYR A 242 -15.43 14.63 -8.64
CA TYR A 242 -15.68 13.59 -7.64
C TYR A 242 -14.53 13.52 -6.64
N MET A 243 -14.84 13.66 -5.35
CA MET A 243 -13.86 13.55 -4.28
C MET A 243 -14.50 12.89 -3.07
N GLU A 244 -13.92 11.79 -2.60
CA GLU A 244 -14.41 11.04 -1.44
C GLU A 244 -13.25 10.83 -0.47
N PRO A 245 -13.28 11.38 0.75
CA PRO A 245 -12.15 11.30 1.67
C PRO A 245 -12.00 9.90 2.29
N ASP A 246 -10.76 9.50 2.60
CA ASP A 246 -10.45 8.27 3.36
C ASP A 246 -9.99 8.66 4.77
N ILE A 247 -10.91 8.55 5.73
CA ILE A 247 -10.75 9.01 7.10
C ILE A 247 -10.85 7.83 8.05
N ALA A 248 -9.88 7.71 8.96
CA ALA A 248 -9.90 6.77 10.07
C ALA A 248 -9.63 7.52 11.37
N THR A 249 -10.56 7.44 12.32
CA THR A 249 -10.46 8.13 13.61
C THR A 249 -10.10 7.15 14.71
N GLY A 250 -9.02 7.41 15.44
CA GLY A 250 -8.52 6.55 16.52
C GLY A 250 -8.12 7.31 17.78
N LEU A 251 -8.39 8.62 17.87
CA LEU A 251 -8.40 9.30 19.17
C LEU A 251 -9.64 8.90 19.99
N TYR A 252 -9.42 8.45 21.23
CA TYR A 252 -10.48 8.02 22.13
C TYR A 252 -10.99 9.12 23.06
N PRO A 253 -12.29 9.12 23.41
CA PRO A 253 -12.83 9.97 24.47
C PRO A 253 -12.15 9.74 25.84
N PRO A 254 -12.10 10.76 26.71
CA PRO A 254 -12.61 12.12 26.51
C PRO A 254 -11.64 13.06 25.79
N ASP A 255 -10.45 12.58 25.42
CA ASP A 255 -9.33 13.40 24.94
C ASP A 255 -9.29 13.49 23.39
N ASN A 256 -10.36 13.13 22.70
CA ASN A 256 -10.49 13.17 21.23
C ASN A 256 -11.01 14.51 20.67
N VAL A 257 -10.83 15.59 21.43
CA VAL A 257 -11.29 16.94 21.08
C VAL A 257 -10.24 17.70 20.29
N TYR A 258 -10.57 18.21 19.10
CA TYR A 258 -9.71 19.14 18.35
C TYR A 258 -9.90 20.58 18.82
N LEU A 259 -11.13 21.00 19.06
CA LEU A 259 -11.46 22.35 19.54
C LEU A 259 -12.57 22.30 20.60
N LYS A 260 -12.33 22.96 21.74
CA LYS A 260 -13.38 23.30 22.71
C LYS A 260 -13.98 24.64 22.34
N LEU A 261 -15.30 24.74 22.37
CA LEU A 261 -16.02 25.96 22.07
C LEU A 261 -16.56 26.57 23.37
N GLU A 262 -16.69 27.89 23.39
CA GLU A 262 -17.32 28.58 24.51
C GLU A 262 -18.83 28.24 24.55
N PRO A 263 -19.41 28.00 25.73
CA PRO A 263 -20.84 27.82 25.87
C PRO A 263 -21.61 29.01 25.27
N GLY A 264 -22.64 28.73 24.47
CA GLY A 264 -23.46 29.77 23.84
C GLY A 264 -22.87 30.36 22.56
N LEU A 265 -21.71 29.90 22.08
CA LEU A 265 -21.27 30.21 20.72
C LEU A 265 -22.28 29.60 19.74
N MET A 266 -23.12 30.45 19.15
CA MET A 266 -23.95 30.04 18.02
C MET A 266 -23.03 29.83 16.82
N PRO A 267 -23.20 28.74 16.05
CA PRO A 267 -22.57 28.63 14.75
C PRO A 267 -22.98 29.86 13.97
N ARG A 268 -22.10 30.35 13.12
CA ARG A 268 -22.56 31.27 12.08
C ARG A 268 -23.52 30.46 11.23
N THR A 269 -24.82 30.66 11.45
CA THR A 269 -25.86 29.91 10.75
C THR A 269 -25.55 29.98 9.26
N SER A 270 -25.57 28.81 8.63
CA SER A 270 -25.32 28.53 7.21
C SER A 270 -26.37 29.17 6.27
N ALA A 271 -26.90 30.33 6.65
CA ALA A 271 -27.75 31.16 5.81
C ALA A 271 -26.87 31.79 4.72
N SER A 272 -26.91 31.16 3.55
CA SER A 272 -26.11 31.36 2.33
C SER A 272 -24.82 30.52 2.30
N HIS A 273 -24.72 29.65 1.29
CA HIS A 273 -23.53 28.93 0.85
C HIS A 273 -22.40 29.88 0.37
N ARG A 274 -22.08 30.93 1.12
CA ARG A 274 -20.89 31.73 0.87
C ARG A 274 -19.70 31.08 1.58
N PRO A 275 -18.59 30.78 0.88
CA PRO A 275 -17.42 30.22 1.51
C PRO A 275 -16.89 31.17 2.61
N PRO A 276 -16.41 30.66 3.76
CA PRO A 276 -15.97 31.48 4.87
C PRO A 276 -14.66 32.19 4.51
N GLY A 277 -14.71 33.52 4.35
CA GLY A 277 -13.53 34.33 3.98
C GLY A 277 -13.84 35.77 3.59
N GLU A 278 -15.11 36.09 3.32
CA GLU A 278 -15.52 37.41 2.84
C GLU A 278 -15.65 38.44 3.98
N LYS A 279 -14.52 38.86 4.56
CA LYS A 279 -14.44 40.23 5.08
C LYS A 279 -13.96 41.10 3.93
N ARG A 280 -14.89 41.86 3.35
CA ARG A 280 -14.63 42.94 2.40
C ARG A 280 -13.60 43.88 3.04
N LEU A 281 -12.35 43.81 2.59
CA LEU A 281 -11.42 44.93 2.70
C LEU A 281 -11.91 45.92 1.64
N ASP A 282 -12.41 47.08 2.08
CA ASP A 282 -12.89 48.13 1.17
C ASP A 282 -11.76 48.52 0.18
N PRO A 283 -11.93 48.30 -1.14
CA PRO A 283 -11.00 48.82 -2.11
C PRO A 283 -11.43 50.26 -2.44
N GLY A 284 -10.56 51.21 -2.13
CA GLY A 284 -10.61 52.53 -2.75
C GLY A 284 -10.65 52.37 -4.28
N GLY A 285 -11.67 52.95 -4.88
CA GLY A 285 -12.06 52.68 -6.25
C GLY A 285 -11.02 53.10 -7.29
N VAL A 286 -10.85 52.24 -8.30
CA VAL A 286 -10.56 52.64 -9.68
C VAL A 286 -11.42 51.76 -10.57
N VAL A 287 -12.31 52.40 -11.32
CA VAL A 287 -13.18 51.76 -12.32
C VAL A 287 -12.37 51.58 -13.61
N ALA A 288 -12.40 50.36 -14.16
CA ALA A 288 -11.96 50.06 -15.52
C ALA A 288 -13.09 49.29 -16.24
N PRO A 289 -13.21 49.43 -17.58
CA PRO A 289 -14.47 49.26 -18.27
C PRO A 289 -14.78 47.80 -18.65
N GLU A 290 -16.07 47.52 -18.73
CA GLU A 290 -16.67 46.26 -19.18
C GLU A 290 -16.41 46.02 -20.67
N GLU A 291 -15.82 44.87 -21.00
CA GLU A 291 -16.02 44.22 -22.30
C GLU A 291 -16.59 42.83 -22.05
N GLY A 292 -17.82 42.64 -22.51
CA GLY A 292 -18.55 41.39 -22.43
C GLY A 292 -18.06 40.36 -23.42
N ASN A 293 -17.94 39.12 -22.97
CA ASN A 293 -18.01 37.94 -23.81
C ASN A 293 -18.83 36.89 -23.07
N GLU A 294 -20.08 36.73 -23.50
CA GLU A 294 -20.92 35.57 -23.17
C GLU A 294 -20.29 34.32 -23.77
N ALA A 295 -19.64 33.51 -22.94
CA ALA A 295 -19.22 32.16 -23.30
C ALA A 295 -20.45 31.23 -23.26
N GLN A 296 -20.91 30.84 -24.45
CA GLN A 296 -21.89 29.77 -24.63
C GLN A 296 -21.35 28.45 -24.05
N THR A 297 -22.11 27.85 -23.15
CA THR A 297 -21.85 26.52 -22.59
C THR A 297 -22.24 25.46 -23.64
N PRO A 298 -21.34 24.55 -24.07
CA PRO A 298 -21.75 23.43 -24.89
C PRO A 298 -22.52 22.42 -24.02
N ALA A 299 -23.55 21.83 -24.62
CA ALA A 299 -24.33 20.75 -24.05
C ALA A 299 -23.42 19.60 -23.57
N SER A 300 -23.74 19.07 -22.41
CA SER A 300 -23.05 17.95 -21.78
C SER A 300 -23.23 16.67 -22.58
N ASP A 301 -22.32 16.41 -23.52
CA ASP A 301 -22.10 15.06 -24.02
C ASP A 301 -21.49 14.22 -22.90
N ARG A 302 -22.15 13.09 -22.61
CA ARG A 302 -21.69 12.10 -21.64
C ARG A 302 -20.30 11.62 -22.06
N ILE A 303 -19.28 11.99 -21.26
CA ILE A 303 -17.94 11.42 -21.36
C ILE A 303 -18.06 9.91 -21.16
N PRO A 304 -17.67 9.05 -22.13
CA PRO A 304 -17.61 7.61 -21.92
C PRO A 304 -16.59 7.30 -20.81
N PRO A 305 -16.77 6.22 -20.03
CA PRO A 305 -15.87 5.95 -18.92
C PRO A 305 -14.40 5.79 -19.36
N LEU A 306 -13.50 6.37 -18.58
CA LEU A 306 -12.05 6.55 -18.76
C LEU A 306 -11.20 5.25 -18.84
N TRP A 307 -11.76 4.12 -19.29
CA TRP A 307 -10.99 2.89 -19.53
C TRP A 307 -10.21 2.88 -20.85
N ALA A 308 -10.34 3.94 -21.67
CA ALA A 308 -9.98 3.93 -23.09
C ALA A 308 -8.53 4.34 -23.45
N ASP A 309 -7.66 4.67 -22.50
CA ASP A 309 -6.31 5.19 -22.83
C ASP A 309 -5.19 4.12 -22.92
N ASP A 310 -5.48 2.84 -22.59
CA ASP A 310 -4.69 1.68 -23.03
C ASP A 310 -5.59 0.43 -23.09
N PRO A 311 -6.41 0.30 -24.16
CA PRO A 311 -7.29 -0.86 -24.34
C PRO A 311 -6.53 -2.18 -24.43
N ASP A 312 -5.22 -2.15 -24.73
CA ASP A 312 -4.43 -3.36 -24.92
C ASP A 312 -4.18 -4.08 -23.59
N ILE A 313 -3.96 -3.37 -22.48
CA ILE A 313 -3.72 -4.02 -21.19
C ILE A 313 -5.01 -4.66 -20.65
N ALA A 314 -6.14 -3.95 -20.71
CA ALA A 314 -7.44 -4.49 -20.29
C ALA A 314 -7.81 -5.72 -21.13
N PHE A 315 -7.65 -5.61 -22.46
CA PHE A 315 -7.83 -6.72 -23.37
C PHE A 315 -6.90 -7.91 -23.06
N ARG A 316 -5.62 -7.66 -22.74
CA ARG A 316 -4.67 -8.71 -22.36
C ARG A 316 -5.03 -9.39 -21.05
N LEU A 317 -5.55 -8.66 -20.05
CA LEU A 317 -6.02 -9.23 -18.79
C LEU A 317 -7.28 -10.05 -18.96
N ASP A 318 -8.24 -9.57 -19.75
CA ASP A 318 -9.44 -10.33 -20.09
C ASP A 318 -9.08 -11.56 -20.91
N SER A 319 -8.13 -11.45 -21.83
CA SER A 319 -7.60 -12.59 -22.60
C SER A 319 -6.87 -13.60 -21.71
N ALA A 320 -6.07 -13.13 -20.75
CA ALA A 320 -5.42 -13.99 -19.77
C ALA A 320 -6.44 -14.67 -18.85
N ALA A 321 -7.45 -13.94 -18.35
CA ALA A 321 -8.52 -14.49 -17.55
C ALA A 321 -9.35 -15.51 -18.35
N LEU A 322 -9.63 -15.24 -19.62
CA LEU A 322 -10.28 -16.19 -20.52
C LEU A 322 -9.39 -17.41 -20.75
N HIS A 323 -8.07 -17.25 -20.86
CA HIS A 323 -7.15 -18.37 -20.99
C HIS A 323 -7.14 -19.26 -19.73
N ILE A 324 -7.21 -18.66 -18.54
CA ILE A 324 -7.32 -19.35 -17.24
C ILE A 324 -8.67 -20.06 -17.10
N ASN A 325 -9.77 -19.38 -17.48
CA ASN A 325 -11.14 -19.85 -17.32
C ASN A 325 -11.63 -20.73 -18.47
N SER A 326 -10.93 -20.74 -19.61
CA SER A 326 -11.21 -21.66 -20.69
C SER A 326 -11.12 -23.05 -20.09
N PRO A 327 -12.23 -23.81 -20.00
CA PRO A 327 -12.17 -25.17 -19.55
C PRO A 327 -11.21 -25.85 -20.51
N SER A 328 -10.01 -26.15 -20.02
CA SER A 328 -9.27 -27.27 -20.55
C SER A 328 -10.31 -28.41 -20.65
N PRO A 329 -10.42 -29.13 -21.77
CA PRO A 329 -11.33 -30.28 -21.85
C PRO A 329 -11.01 -31.39 -20.81
N PHE A 330 -10.09 -31.14 -19.89
CA PHE A 330 -9.64 -32.03 -18.85
C PHE A 330 -9.99 -31.40 -17.49
N GLY A 331 -11.04 -31.94 -16.87
CA GLY A 331 -11.46 -31.60 -15.51
C GLY A 331 -10.40 -31.94 -14.46
N VAL A 332 -10.68 -31.57 -13.22
CA VAL A 332 -9.77 -31.66 -12.05
C VAL A 332 -9.39 -33.10 -11.63
N GLY A 333 -9.77 -34.10 -12.42
CA GLY A 333 -9.37 -35.50 -12.26
C GLY A 333 -8.76 -36.01 -13.56
N GLU A 334 -7.56 -36.57 -13.46
CA GLU A 334 -6.76 -37.17 -14.55
C GLU A 334 -6.07 -36.20 -15.52
N TRP A 335 -4.81 -35.90 -15.18
CA TRP A 335 -3.81 -35.44 -16.15
C TRP A 335 -3.43 -36.62 -17.05
N VAL A 336 -4.14 -36.81 -18.16
CA VAL A 336 -3.70 -37.69 -19.25
C VAL A 336 -2.87 -36.88 -20.23
N PHE A 337 -1.63 -37.29 -20.45
CA PHE A 337 -0.72 -36.68 -21.43
C PHE A 337 -1.24 -36.91 -22.86
N PRO A 338 -1.50 -35.87 -23.68
CA PRO A 338 -1.90 -36.07 -25.06
C PRO A 338 -0.67 -36.40 -25.94
N ALA A 339 -0.78 -37.45 -26.75
CA ALA A 339 0.25 -37.95 -27.66
C ALA A 339 0.46 -37.11 -28.94
N SER A 340 -0.19 -35.94 -29.10
CA SER A 340 -0.11 -35.17 -30.36
C SER A 340 1.01 -34.12 -30.36
N LYS A 341 2.01 -34.35 -31.22
CA LYS A 341 3.26 -33.61 -31.46
C LYS A 341 3.14 -32.17 -32.03
N GLY A 342 2.00 -31.49 -31.90
CA GLY A 342 1.71 -30.28 -32.69
C GLY A 342 2.42 -28.99 -32.26
N ASP A 343 2.26 -28.54 -31.01
CA ASP A 343 2.54 -27.12 -30.67
C ASP A 343 2.97 -26.89 -29.22
N ARG A 344 3.60 -27.86 -28.55
CA ARG A 344 3.96 -27.71 -27.13
C ARG A 344 5.39 -28.15 -26.86
N GLN A 345 6.32 -27.20 -26.83
CA GLN A 345 7.65 -27.41 -26.29
C GLN A 345 7.61 -27.20 -24.78
N TRP A 346 7.88 -28.25 -24.03
CA TRP A 346 8.04 -28.20 -22.58
C TRP A 346 9.52 -28.02 -22.26
N GLN A 347 9.85 -27.09 -21.38
CA GLN A 347 11.19 -26.96 -20.83
C GLN A 347 11.14 -27.13 -19.32
N PHE A 348 11.93 -28.09 -18.84
CA PHE A 348 12.15 -28.32 -17.41
C PHE A 348 13.44 -27.65 -16.97
N VAL A 349 13.38 -26.90 -15.88
CA VAL A 349 14.53 -26.20 -15.33
C VAL A 349 14.59 -26.49 -13.82
N GLY A 350 15.56 -27.33 -13.39
CA GLY A 350 15.76 -27.70 -11.98
C GLY A 350 16.37 -29.10 -11.77
N ASN A 351 16.89 -29.36 -10.55
CA ASN A 351 17.68 -30.56 -10.24
C ASN A 351 16.88 -31.78 -9.75
N ASN A 352 15.54 -31.69 -9.59
CA ASN A 352 14.72 -32.77 -9.05
C ASN A 352 13.59 -33.15 -10.03
N PRO A 353 13.51 -34.41 -10.52
CA PRO A 353 12.33 -34.88 -11.25
C PRO A 353 11.14 -35.02 -10.29
N PRO A 354 9.93 -34.60 -10.66
CA PRO A 354 8.76 -34.78 -9.81
C PRO A 354 8.41 -36.27 -9.72
N SER A 355 8.41 -36.81 -8.50
CA SER A 355 7.67 -38.03 -8.20
C SER A 355 6.19 -37.72 -8.49
N ALA A 356 5.61 -38.45 -9.44
CA ALA A 356 4.24 -38.30 -9.90
C ALA A 356 3.22 -38.27 -8.75
N VAL A 357 2.75 -37.07 -8.38
CA VAL A 357 1.36 -36.70 -8.01
C VAL A 357 1.24 -35.18 -8.16
N VAL A 358 0.85 -34.67 -9.34
CA VAL A 358 0.47 -33.25 -9.51
C VAL A 358 -0.99 -33.10 -9.08
N SER A 359 -1.21 -33.15 -7.76
CA SER A 359 -2.50 -32.88 -7.12
C SER A 359 -2.69 -31.37 -7.00
N GLY A 360 -3.39 -30.71 -7.93
CA GLY A 360 -3.99 -29.37 -7.76
C GLY A 360 -3.10 -28.22 -7.23
N LYS A 361 -1.77 -28.37 -7.18
CA LYS A 361 -0.84 -27.49 -6.45
C LYS A 361 0.15 -26.77 -7.35
N THR A 362 0.07 -26.97 -8.66
CA THR A 362 0.93 -26.25 -9.60
C THR A 362 0.38 -24.86 -9.83
N LEU A 363 1.19 -23.85 -9.53
CA LEU A 363 0.78 -22.45 -9.61
C LEU A 363 1.34 -21.84 -10.88
N ALA A 364 0.48 -21.12 -11.60
CA ALA A 364 0.81 -20.55 -12.90
C ALA A 364 1.18 -19.06 -12.77
N ILE A 365 2.22 -18.67 -13.49
CA ILE A 365 2.54 -17.28 -13.84
C ILE A 365 2.36 -17.16 -15.34
N LEU A 366 1.62 -16.15 -15.80
CA LEU A 366 1.42 -15.86 -17.21
C LEU A 366 2.24 -14.63 -17.60
N CYS A 367 3.17 -14.79 -18.51
CA CYS A 367 3.92 -13.67 -19.09
C CYS A 367 3.50 -13.45 -20.55
N ASP A 368 3.33 -12.21 -21.00
CA ASP A 368 3.22 -11.91 -22.44
C ASP A 368 4.59 -11.73 -23.14
N PHE A 369 5.66 -12.05 -22.40
CA PHE A 369 7.04 -12.11 -22.87
C PHE A 369 7.69 -13.42 -22.44
N GLU A 370 8.77 -13.77 -23.13
CA GLU A 370 9.68 -14.81 -22.66
C GLU A 370 10.67 -14.24 -21.64
N PRO A 371 10.73 -14.75 -20.40
CA PRO A 371 11.70 -14.30 -19.42
C PRO A 371 13.15 -14.59 -19.84
N ASP A 372 14.05 -13.67 -19.49
CA ASP A 372 15.51 -13.82 -19.71
C ASP A 372 16.14 -14.77 -18.68
N GLY A 373 15.44 -15.02 -17.57
CA GLY A 373 15.90 -15.93 -16.53
C GLY A 373 14.95 -16.03 -15.35
N PHE A 374 15.24 -17.00 -14.49
CA PHE A 374 14.47 -17.31 -13.29
C PHE A 374 15.41 -17.43 -12.09
N ALA A 375 14.98 -16.96 -10.92
CA ALA A 375 15.61 -17.33 -9.66
C ALA A 375 14.59 -18.04 -8.77
N LEU A 376 14.96 -19.24 -8.31
CA LEU A 376 14.07 -20.14 -7.60
C LEU A 376 14.68 -20.57 -6.28
N ASP A 377 13.82 -20.90 -5.32
CA ASP A 377 14.20 -21.66 -4.14
C ASP A 377 14.95 -22.96 -4.53
N PRO A 378 15.99 -23.39 -3.80
CA PRO A 378 16.77 -24.61 -4.11
C PRO A 378 15.95 -25.89 -4.24
N PHE A 379 14.73 -25.92 -3.70
CA PHE A 379 13.83 -27.06 -3.71
C PHE A 379 12.63 -26.85 -4.63
N ALA A 380 12.51 -25.67 -5.23
CA ALA A 380 11.54 -25.42 -6.28
C ALA A 380 12.02 -25.98 -7.62
N GLY A 381 11.03 -26.37 -8.43
CA GLY A 381 11.19 -26.63 -9.86
C GLY A 381 10.21 -25.76 -10.65
N ILE A 382 10.54 -25.52 -11.92
CA ILE A 382 9.62 -24.85 -12.84
C ILE A 382 9.44 -25.68 -14.11
N ILE A 383 8.25 -25.54 -14.67
CA ILE A 383 7.90 -26.02 -15.99
C ILE A 383 7.50 -24.80 -16.80
N VAL A 384 8.21 -24.54 -17.89
CA VAL A 384 7.90 -23.44 -18.80
C VAL A 384 7.22 -24.01 -20.03
N ARG A 385 6.05 -23.47 -20.35
CA ARG A 385 5.27 -23.82 -21.53
C ARG A 385 5.03 -22.58 -22.37
N ARG A 386 5.45 -22.63 -23.63
CA ARG A 386 5.19 -21.56 -24.60
C ARG A 386 3.82 -21.79 -25.22
N SER A 387 2.91 -20.82 -25.04
CA SER A 387 1.54 -20.83 -25.55
C SER A 387 1.27 -19.48 -26.20
N SER A 388 1.72 -19.26 -27.44
CA SER A 388 1.59 -17.95 -28.12
C SER A 388 0.17 -17.39 -27.99
N PRO A 389 -0.01 -16.13 -27.52
CA PRO A 389 1.01 -15.09 -27.32
C PRO A 389 1.67 -15.05 -25.93
N TYR A 390 1.44 -16.04 -25.07
CA TYR A 390 1.89 -16.07 -23.68
C TYR A 390 2.93 -17.17 -23.38
N VAL A 391 3.61 -17.02 -22.25
CA VAL A 391 4.43 -18.04 -21.61
C VAL A 391 3.78 -18.40 -20.29
N GLU A 392 3.38 -19.67 -20.16
CA GLU A 392 2.88 -20.28 -18.94
C GLU A 392 4.06 -20.82 -18.13
N ILE A 393 4.25 -20.31 -16.91
CA ILE A 393 5.30 -20.78 -16.00
C ILE A 393 4.62 -21.44 -14.81
N HIS A 394 4.86 -22.73 -14.67
CA HIS A 394 4.30 -23.56 -13.63
C HIS A 394 5.36 -23.80 -12.56
N VAL A 395 5.15 -23.24 -11.37
CA VAL A 395 6.08 -23.38 -10.25
C VAL A 395 5.62 -24.53 -9.36
N VAL A 396 6.53 -25.47 -9.10
CA VAL A 396 6.33 -26.57 -8.15
C VAL A 396 7.29 -26.34 -7.00
N GLN A 397 6.74 -25.98 -5.85
CA GLN A 397 7.54 -25.73 -4.65
C GLN A 397 6.78 -26.13 -3.38
N PRO A 398 7.50 -26.55 -2.33
CA PRO A 398 6.86 -27.00 -1.09
C PRO A 398 6.35 -25.85 -0.21
N ARG A 399 6.67 -24.59 -0.52
CA ARG A 399 6.40 -23.40 0.30
C ARG A 399 5.95 -22.22 -0.54
N MET A 400 5.32 -21.22 0.09
CA MET A 400 4.91 -19.97 -0.57
C MET A 400 6.08 -18.98 -0.70
N ASN A 401 7.13 -19.39 -1.39
CA ASN A 401 8.24 -18.51 -1.73
C ASN A 401 7.94 -17.78 -3.06
N ALA A 402 8.43 -16.55 -3.20
CA ALA A 402 8.33 -15.85 -4.47
C ALA A 402 9.26 -16.49 -5.51
N VAL A 403 8.94 -16.34 -6.79
CA VAL A 403 9.87 -16.62 -7.89
C VAL A 403 10.38 -15.29 -8.42
N ALA A 404 11.69 -15.15 -8.60
CA ALA A 404 12.21 -13.98 -9.30
C ALA A 404 12.19 -14.25 -10.81
N ILE A 405 11.61 -13.34 -11.58
CA ILE A 405 11.60 -13.39 -13.04
C ILE A 405 12.46 -12.25 -13.56
N LEU A 406 13.44 -12.57 -14.40
CA LEU A 406 14.34 -11.60 -15.03
C LEU A 406 13.77 -11.16 -16.37
N LYS A 407 13.69 -9.85 -16.57
CA LYS A 407 13.40 -9.21 -17.85
C LYS A 407 14.17 -7.90 -17.97
N ASP A 408 14.93 -7.72 -19.06
CA ASP A 408 15.67 -6.49 -19.39
C ASP A 408 16.56 -6.00 -18.22
N ASP A 409 17.42 -6.88 -17.71
CA ASP A 409 18.32 -6.65 -16.56
C ASP A 409 17.61 -6.34 -15.21
N HIS A 410 16.30 -6.58 -15.14
CA HIS A 410 15.51 -6.34 -13.95
C HIS A 410 14.83 -7.61 -13.46
N TRP A 411 15.05 -7.94 -12.19
CA TRP A 411 14.33 -8.99 -11.49
C TRP A 411 13.04 -8.46 -10.91
N THR A 412 11.95 -9.19 -11.09
CA THR A 412 10.67 -8.97 -10.41
C THR A 412 10.34 -10.19 -9.55
N LEU A 413 10.13 -9.99 -8.24
CA LEU A 413 9.64 -11.04 -7.33
C LEU A 413 8.14 -11.21 -7.53
N VAL A 414 7.76 -12.36 -8.07
CA VAL A 414 6.38 -12.78 -8.32
C VAL A 414 5.96 -13.70 -7.18
N PRO A 415 4.97 -13.33 -6.36
CA PRO A 415 4.49 -14.22 -5.31
C PRO A 415 3.70 -15.37 -5.89
N ILE A 416 3.75 -16.47 -5.16
CA ILE A 416 3.12 -17.72 -5.54
C ILE A 416 2.17 -18.12 -4.40
N PHE A 417 0.92 -17.69 -4.51
CA PHE A 417 -0.13 -18.03 -3.55
C PHE A 417 -0.98 -19.17 -4.07
N HIS A 418 -1.43 -20.04 -3.16
CA HIS A 418 -2.37 -21.09 -3.50
C HIS A 418 -3.67 -20.48 -4.04
N GLY A 419 -4.19 -21.05 -5.14
CA GLY A 419 -5.42 -20.58 -5.76
C GLY A 419 -5.31 -19.24 -6.49
N THR A 420 -4.10 -18.74 -6.75
CA THR A 420 -3.88 -17.52 -7.55
C THR A 420 -3.02 -17.74 -8.78
N VAL A 421 -3.30 -17.03 -9.87
CA VAL A 421 -2.43 -16.92 -11.04
C VAL A 421 -1.82 -15.53 -11.07
N ALA A 422 -0.50 -15.41 -11.17
CA ALA A 422 0.15 -14.13 -11.39
C ALA A 422 0.23 -13.83 -12.88
N ALA A 423 0.07 -12.57 -13.28
CA ALA A 423 0.33 -12.14 -14.65
C ALA A 423 1.43 -11.07 -14.70
N MET A 424 2.22 -11.08 -15.76
CA MET A 424 3.27 -10.11 -16.05
C MET A 424 3.20 -9.67 -17.50
N PHE A 425 3.41 -8.37 -17.74
CA PHE A 425 3.30 -7.79 -19.07
C PHE A 425 4.58 -7.04 -19.44
N THR A 426 4.97 -7.11 -20.71
CA THR A 426 6.20 -6.54 -21.28
C THR A 426 6.27 -5.04 -21.06
N ASN A 427 5.12 -4.37 -21.18
CA ASN A 427 5.02 -2.92 -21.00
C ASN A 427 4.95 -2.51 -19.53
N LEU A 428 4.73 -3.48 -18.62
CA LEU A 428 4.60 -3.27 -17.18
C LEU A 428 5.29 -4.41 -16.39
N PRO A 429 6.59 -4.68 -16.60
CA PRO A 429 7.26 -5.89 -16.11
C PRO A 429 7.40 -5.93 -14.57
N ARG A 430 7.06 -4.82 -13.90
CA ARG A 430 7.08 -4.65 -12.43
C ARG A 430 5.67 -4.47 -11.83
N ASN A 431 4.65 -4.88 -12.55
CA ASN A 431 3.27 -4.91 -12.08
C ASN A 431 2.78 -6.34 -12.18
N VAL A 432 2.38 -6.90 -11.04
CA VAL A 432 2.02 -8.31 -10.94
C VAL A 432 0.58 -8.43 -10.48
N PRO A 433 -0.42 -8.17 -11.35
CA PRO A 433 -1.80 -8.47 -10.99
C PRO A 433 -1.97 -9.97 -10.70
N LEU A 434 -2.79 -10.27 -9.71
CA LEU A 434 -3.04 -11.64 -9.25
C LEU A 434 -4.50 -11.99 -9.52
N PHE A 435 -4.76 -13.07 -10.24
CA PHE A 435 -6.09 -13.59 -10.46
C PHE A 435 -6.42 -14.62 -9.38
N ASP A 436 -7.38 -14.29 -8.52
CA ASP A 436 -7.95 -15.18 -7.50
C ASP A 436 -8.95 -16.11 -8.18
N ILE A 437 -8.55 -17.38 -8.33
CA ILE A 437 -9.30 -18.40 -9.08
C ILE A 437 -10.65 -18.69 -8.41
N ALA A 438 -10.65 -18.78 -7.08
CA ALA A 438 -11.84 -19.15 -6.31
C ALA A 438 -12.96 -18.09 -6.46
N ASN A 439 -12.57 -16.82 -6.48
CA ASN A 439 -13.50 -15.70 -6.59
C ASN A 439 -13.62 -15.14 -8.03
N GLN A 440 -12.91 -15.74 -9.00
CA GLN A 440 -12.83 -15.31 -10.39
C GLN A 440 -12.59 -13.80 -10.54
N ARG A 441 -11.63 -13.26 -9.79
CA ARG A 441 -11.37 -11.82 -9.73
C ARG A 441 -9.89 -11.49 -9.78
N TRP A 442 -9.55 -10.38 -10.40
CA TRP A 442 -8.22 -9.80 -10.28
C TRP A 442 -8.08 -9.01 -8.98
N ASP A 443 -6.95 -9.21 -8.31
CA ASP A 443 -6.42 -8.39 -7.23
C ASP A 443 -5.20 -7.61 -7.77
N TYR A 444 -5.25 -6.29 -7.60
CA TYR A 444 -4.27 -5.35 -8.12
C TYR A 444 -3.37 -4.77 -7.03
N MET A 445 -3.32 -5.37 -5.82
CA MET A 445 -2.49 -4.87 -4.72
C MET A 445 -1.01 -4.73 -5.11
N LEU A 446 -0.51 -5.61 -5.99
CA LEU A 446 0.87 -5.59 -6.49
C LEU A 446 1.00 -4.93 -7.88
N CYS A 447 0.01 -4.12 -8.25
CA CYS A 447 -0.05 -3.45 -9.54
C CYS A 447 -0.57 -2.00 -9.41
N ASP A 448 0.37 -1.06 -9.40
CA ASP A 448 0.09 0.39 -9.35
C ASP A 448 -0.53 0.87 -10.67
N ALA A 449 -0.16 0.28 -11.81
CA ALA A 449 -0.66 0.72 -13.10
C ALA A 449 -2.18 0.51 -13.27
N LEU A 450 -2.74 -0.48 -12.59
CA LEU A 450 -4.15 -0.90 -12.75
C LEU A 450 -5.03 -0.57 -11.55
N SER A 451 -4.43 -0.34 -10.38
CA SER A 451 -5.15 -0.05 -9.14
C SER A 451 -5.91 1.29 -9.18
N THR A 452 -5.59 2.20 -10.10
CA THR A 452 -6.35 3.44 -10.33
C THR A 452 -7.51 3.29 -11.31
N LYS A 453 -7.47 2.30 -12.20
CA LYS A 453 -8.34 2.28 -13.40
C LYS A 453 -9.56 1.37 -13.28
N THR A 454 -9.45 0.29 -12.51
CA THR A 454 -10.41 -0.84 -12.60
C THR A 454 -11.26 -1.01 -11.36
N ARG A 455 -10.82 -0.49 -10.20
CA ARG A 455 -11.56 -0.58 -8.95
C ARG A 455 -11.04 0.43 -7.94
N ALA A 456 -11.92 1.00 -7.12
CA ALA A 456 -11.51 1.70 -5.91
C ALA A 456 -10.69 0.72 -5.05
N LEU A 457 -9.41 1.01 -4.85
CA LEU A 457 -8.60 0.32 -3.88
C LEU A 457 -9.31 0.38 -2.52
N PRO A 458 -9.37 -0.72 -1.75
CA PRO A 458 -10.03 -0.68 -0.46
C PRO A 458 -9.44 0.39 0.44
N ARG A 459 -10.32 1.16 1.06
CA ARG A 459 -9.99 2.22 2.01
C ARG A 459 -9.60 1.61 3.34
N VAL A 460 -8.95 2.42 4.17
CA VAL A 460 -8.65 2.02 5.54
C VAL A 460 -9.93 1.67 6.30
N ALA A 461 -10.99 2.44 6.09
CA ALA A 461 -12.31 2.20 6.70
C ALA A 461 -12.98 0.87 6.28
N ASP A 462 -12.55 0.24 5.19
CA ASP A 462 -13.15 -0.99 4.69
C ASP A 462 -12.59 -2.26 5.36
N ALA A 463 -11.48 -2.16 6.11
CA ALA A 463 -10.77 -3.30 6.70
C ALA A 463 -11.67 -4.23 7.54
N PRO A 464 -12.52 -3.73 8.45
CA PRO A 464 -13.43 -4.57 9.24
C PRO A 464 -14.45 -5.34 8.41
N ASN A 465 -14.90 -4.76 7.29
CA ASN A 465 -15.87 -5.40 6.41
C ASN A 465 -15.21 -6.50 5.59
N LEU A 466 -14.01 -6.22 5.07
CA LEU A 466 -13.22 -7.19 4.33
C LEU A 466 -12.89 -8.40 5.20
N GLU A 467 -12.39 -8.17 6.42
CA GLU A 467 -12.04 -9.23 7.38
C GLU A 467 -13.21 -10.18 7.64
N ARG A 468 -14.41 -9.64 7.89
CA ARG A 468 -15.62 -10.46 8.11
C ARG A 468 -15.96 -11.36 6.93
N GLY A 469 -15.55 -10.99 5.71
CA GLY A 469 -15.74 -11.79 4.51
C GLY A 469 -14.70 -12.90 4.30
N LEU A 470 -13.58 -12.93 5.04
CA LEU A 470 -12.47 -13.85 4.79
C LEU A 470 -12.58 -15.20 5.49
N TYR A 471 -13.52 -15.34 6.42
CA TYR A 471 -13.64 -16.49 7.32
C TYR A 471 -13.77 -17.87 6.63
N HIS A 472 -14.08 -17.91 5.33
CA HIS A 472 -14.24 -19.16 4.58
C HIS A 472 -13.10 -19.47 3.60
N SER A 473 -12.04 -18.65 3.57
CA SER A 473 -10.98 -18.74 2.54
C SER A 473 -9.59 -18.68 3.17
N ASP A 474 -9.25 -19.68 3.99
CA ASP A 474 -7.91 -19.78 4.61
C ASP A 474 -6.83 -20.24 3.62
N ASP A 475 -7.21 -20.79 2.46
CA ASP A 475 -6.26 -21.31 1.48
C ASP A 475 -5.48 -20.21 0.73
N ASN A 476 -6.03 -18.99 0.64
CA ASN A 476 -5.37 -17.85 0.00
C ASN A 476 -5.01 -16.79 1.06
N PRO A 477 -3.72 -16.56 1.36
CA PRO A 477 -3.31 -15.57 2.35
C PRO A 477 -3.41 -14.12 1.85
N LEU A 478 -3.59 -13.88 0.55
CA LEU A 478 -3.57 -12.54 -0.04
C LEU A 478 -4.62 -11.59 0.57
N PRO A 479 -5.90 -12.00 0.72
CA PRO A 479 -6.90 -11.12 1.33
C PRO A 479 -6.59 -10.80 2.80
N TRP A 480 -5.97 -11.73 3.52
CA TRP A 480 -5.53 -11.50 4.89
C TRP A 480 -4.36 -10.51 4.96
N ILE A 481 -3.40 -10.61 4.04
CA ILE A 481 -2.30 -9.62 3.92
C ILE A 481 -2.89 -8.23 3.64
N ASN A 482 -3.86 -8.13 2.72
CA ASN A 482 -4.58 -6.90 2.42
C ASN A 482 -5.20 -6.28 3.68
N VAL A 483 -5.98 -7.05 4.44
CA VAL A 483 -6.63 -6.60 5.68
C VAL A 483 -5.61 -6.16 6.73
N ALA A 484 -4.54 -6.94 6.93
CA ALA A 484 -3.48 -6.61 7.88
C ALA A 484 -2.83 -5.25 7.57
N GLN A 485 -2.57 -4.97 6.29
CA GLN A 485 -2.00 -3.70 5.85
C GLN A 485 -2.97 -2.53 6.06
N LEU A 486 -4.26 -2.71 5.79
CA LEU A 486 -5.26 -1.69 6.05
C LEU A 486 -5.34 -1.35 7.55
N TYR A 487 -5.33 -2.38 8.41
CA TYR A 487 -5.24 -2.17 9.86
C TYR A 487 -3.95 -1.46 10.26
N ALA A 488 -2.80 -1.82 9.71
CA ALA A 488 -1.55 -1.11 9.98
C ALA A 488 -1.60 0.36 9.53
N LEU A 489 -2.20 0.66 8.38
CA LEU A 489 -2.42 2.02 7.87
C LEU A 489 -3.40 2.84 8.73
N ALA A 490 -4.32 2.16 9.42
CA ALA A 490 -5.20 2.72 10.46
C ALA A 490 -4.52 2.89 11.82
N ASN A 491 -3.27 2.42 11.95
CA ASN A 491 -2.57 2.27 13.23
C ASN A 491 -3.29 1.31 14.22
N GLU A 492 -4.07 0.36 13.73
CA GLU A 492 -4.78 -0.66 14.49
C GLU A 492 -3.92 -1.92 14.66
N PHE A 493 -2.70 -1.79 15.18
CA PHE A 493 -1.75 -2.90 15.33
C PHE A 493 -2.23 -4.02 16.25
N ALA A 494 -3.19 -3.75 17.14
CA ALA A 494 -3.87 -4.79 17.90
C ALA A 494 -4.64 -5.75 16.98
N ASN A 495 -5.28 -5.25 15.92
CA ASN A 495 -5.99 -6.06 14.92
C ASN A 495 -5.00 -6.86 14.09
N VAL A 496 -3.89 -6.23 13.68
CA VAL A 496 -2.80 -6.93 13.00
C VAL A 496 -2.25 -8.09 13.84
N THR A 497 -2.00 -7.85 15.13
CA THR A 497 -1.50 -8.87 16.06
C THR A 497 -2.49 -10.03 16.20
N ARG A 498 -3.78 -9.71 16.32
CA ARG A 498 -4.85 -10.71 16.37
C ARG A 498 -4.90 -11.56 15.12
N LEU A 499 -4.86 -10.91 13.96
CA LEU A 499 -4.85 -11.60 12.69
C LEU A 499 -3.61 -12.52 12.56
N ALA A 500 -2.44 -12.05 12.97
CA ALA A 500 -1.22 -12.86 12.99
C ALA A 500 -1.36 -14.08 13.91
N GLN A 501 -1.95 -13.90 15.10
CA GLN A 501 -2.19 -14.97 16.06
C GLN A 501 -3.15 -16.03 15.49
N TYR A 502 -4.27 -15.62 14.89
CA TYR A 502 -5.21 -16.51 14.21
C TYR A 502 -4.53 -17.30 13.09
N MET A 503 -3.85 -16.62 12.17
CA MET A 503 -3.21 -17.29 11.02
C MET A 503 -2.07 -18.21 11.43
N SER A 504 -1.42 -17.96 12.58
CA SER A 504 -0.38 -18.86 13.11
C SER A 504 -0.91 -20.22 13.58
N GLU A 505 -2.22 -20.35 13.85
CA GLU A 505 -2.85 -21.61 14.30
C GLU A 505 -3.55 -22.34 13.16
N GLY A 506 -4.22 -21.61 12.25
CA GLY A 506 -5.10 -22.20 11.23
C GLY A 506 -4.45 -22.45 9.87
N SER A 507 -3.41 -21.70 9.50
CA SER A 507 -2.81 -21.81 8.16
C SER A 507 -1.88 -23.01 8.06
N ALA A 508 -2.25 -23.99 7.22
CA ALA A 508 -1.39 -25.13 6.90
C ALA A 508 -0.01 -24.72 6.33
N GLY A 509 0.09 -23.51 5.75
CA GLY A 509 1.32 -22.95 5.21
C GLY A 509 2.17 -22.15 6.22
N GLY A 510 1.66 -21.88 7.43
CA GLY A 510 2.27 -20.95 8.38
C GLY A 510 1.79 -19.50 8.20
N LEU A 511 2.28 -18.62 9.07
CA LEU A 511 1.92 -17.20 9.09
C LEU A 511 2.54 -16.44 7.90
N PRO A 512 1.76 -15.69 7.09
CA PRO A 512 2.33 -14.84 6.04
C PRO A 512 3.38 -13.86 6.57
N PHE A 513 4.52 -13.78 5.87
CA PHE A 513 5.65 -12.94 6.29
C PHE A 513 5.24 -11.47 6.44
N ASP A 514 4.49 -10.91 5.48
CA ASP A 514 4.03 -9.52 5.52
C ASP A 514 3.15 -9.21 6.74
N ILE A 515 2.33 -10.16 7.20
CA ILE A 515 1.50 -9.97 8.40
C ILE A 515 2.37 -10.02 9.65
N ALA A 516 3.26 -11.01 9.74
CA ALA A 516 4.21 -11.13 10.85
C ALA A 516 5.06 -9.86 10.99
N LEU A 517 5.54 -9.33 9.87
CA LEU A 517 6.39 -8.16 9.83
C LEU A 517 5.74 -6.95 10.50
N LEU A 518 4.44 -6.75 10.33
CA LEU A 518 3.73 -5.58 10.85
C LEU A 518 3.58 -5.59 12.39
N CYS A 519 3.65 -6.75 13.06
CA CYS A 519 3.40 -6.85 14.51
C CYS A 519 4.45 -7.62 15.31
N ALA A 520 5.38 -8.34 14.67
CA ALA A 520 6.36 -9.16 15.37
C ALA A 520 7.29 -8.30 16.24
N THR A 521 7.56 -8.79 17.45
CA THR A 521 8.55 -8.19 18.35
C THR A 521 9.98 -8.58 17.99
N LYS A 522 10.12 -9.69 17.26
CA LYS A 522 11.40 -10.18 16.72
C LYS A 522 11.14 -10.96 15.44
N LEU A 523 11.99 -10.75 14.45
CA LEU A 523 12.09 -11.58 13.26
C LEU A 523 13.51 -12.12 13.15
N TYR A 524 13.65 -13.37 12.74
CA TYR A 524 14.95 -13.96 12.47
C TYR A 524 14.81 -15.12 11.49
N TRP A 525 15.94 -15.53 10.91
CA TRP A 525 16.03 -16.66 10.02
C TRP A 525 16.85 -17.77 10.65
N GLY A 526 16.49 -19.02 10.34
CA GLY A 526 17.23 -20.21 10.69
C GLY A 526 17.30 -21.16 9.50
N PHE A 527 18.06 -22.25 9.65
CA PHE A 527 18.09 -23.33 8.68
C PHE A 527 17.38 -24.57 9.25
N GLU A 528 16.40 -25.09 8.52
CA GLU A 528 15.78 -26.41 8.74
C GLU A 528 16.05 -27.25 7.50
N ASP A 529 16.66 -28.43 7.62
CA ASP A 529 16.90 -29.34 6.48
C ASP A 529 17.59 -28.66 5.27
N ASN A 530 18.63 -27.84 5.54
CA ASN A 530 19.32 -26.99 4.56
C ASN A 530 18.43 -25.94 3.85
N GLN A 531 17.25 -25.65 4.39
CA GLN A 531 16.35 -24.61 3.90
C GLN A 531 16.37 -23.41 4.82
N LEU A 532 16.51 -22.22 4.25
CA LEU A 532 16.28 -20.99 4.99
C LEU A 532 14.80 -20.89 5.37
N VAL A 533 14.53 -20.61 6.64
CA VAL A 533 13.19 -20.46 7.21
C VAL A 533 13.16 -19.17 8.00
N ALA A 534 12.08 -18.40 7.87
CA ALA A 534 11.87 -17.23 8.70
C ALA A 534 10.93 -17.56 9.87
N TYR A 535 11.17 -16.91 11.01
CA TYR A 535 10.36 -17.04 12.22
C TYR A 535 10.04 -15.68 12.81
N ALA A 536 8.92 -15.63 13.52
CA ALA A 536 8.47 -14.46 14.25
C ALA A 536 8.23 -14.76 15.74
N HIS A 537 8.45 -13.75 16.58
CA HIS A 537 7.89 -13.69 17.92
C HIS A 537 6.68 -12.76 17.90
N LEU A 538 5.51 -13.31 18.16
CA LEU A 538 4.25 -12.56 18.19
C LEU A 538 3.96 -12.09 19.62
N PRO A 539 3.57 -10.82 19.81
CA PRO A 539 3.10 -10.35 21.10
C PRO A 539 1.76 -11.02 21.48
N ALA A 540 1.42 -10.96 22.76
CA ALA A 540 0.09 -11.36 23.21
C ALA A 540 -0.99 -10.47 22.59
N ALA A 541 -2.17 -11.02 22.39
CA ALA A 541 -3.31 -10.28 21.83
C ALA A 541 -4.51 -10.37 22.78
N THR A 542 -5.19 -9.23 22.97
CA THR A 542 -6.42 -9.17 23.76
C THR A 542 -7.66 -9.24 22.86
N PRO A 543 -8.79 -9.81 23.32
CA PRO A 543 -10.00 -9.95 22.51
C PRO A 543 -10.74 -8.63 22.20
N GLN A 544 -10.37 -7.52 22.85
CA GLN A 544 -11.25 -6.35 22.96
C GLN A 544 -11.44 -5.60 21.62
N GLY A 545 -12.68 -5.18 21.33
CA GLY A 545 -13.01 -4.29 20.21
C GLY A 545 -13.02 -4.93 18.82
N PHE A 546 -13.37 -6.22 18.71
CA PHE A 546 -13.47 -6.88 17.40
C PHE A 546 -14.90 -6.82 16.83
N PRO A 547 -15.07 -6.50 15.54
CA PRO A 547 -16.38 -6.52 14.87
C PRO A 547 -16.85 -7.94 14.47
N GLY A 548 -16.06 -8.98 14.74
CA GLY A 548 -16.44 -10.39 14.56
C GLY A 548 -16.40 -11.19 15.86
N GLU A 549 -17.54 -11.47 16.48
CA GLU A 549 -17.62 -12.25 17.73
C GLU A 549 -17.00 -13.68 17.65
N TRP A 550 -16.51 -14.09 16.47
CA TRP A 550 -16.07 -15.43 16.11
C TRP A 550 -14.57 -15.72 16.33
N LEU A 551 -13.69 -14.70 16.39
CA LEU A 551 -12.35 -14.90 16.93
C LEU A 551 -12.50 -14.96 18.45
N LEU A 552 -12.61 -16.19 18.94
CA LEU A 552 -12.97 -16.63 20.29
C LEU A 552 -12.61 -15.63 21.43
N PRO A 553 -13.37 -15.62 22.54
CA PRO A 553 -13.16 -14.74 23.70
C PRO A 553 -11.86 -14.98 24.49
N VAL A 554 -10.90 -15.73 23.93
CA VAL A 554 -9.67 -16.16 24.58
C VAL A 554 -8.57 -15.16 24.29
N SER A 555 -7.93 -14.63 25.33
CA SER A 555 -6.67 -13.91 25.18
C SER A 555 -5.61 -14.82 24.57
N TRP A 556 -4.97 -14.41 23.48
CA TRP A 556 -3.86 -15.18 22.93
C TRP A 556 -2.56 -14.82 23.65
N PRO A 557 -1.85 -15.81 24.23
CA PRO A 557 -0.54 -15.54 24.82
C PRO A 557 0.46 -15.15 23.73
N ALA A 558 1.57 -14.52 24.14
CA ALA A 558 2.69 -14.29 23.25
C ALA A 558 3.21 -15.64 22.72
N LYS A 559 3.57 -15.70 21.44
CA LYS A 559 4.12 -16.89 20.79
C LYS A 559 5.55 -16.61 20.35
N ALA A 560 6.46 -17.53 20.64
CA ALA A 560 7.83 -17.49 20.13
C ALA A 560 8.00 -18.55 19.03
N HIS A 561 9.00 -18.36 18.17
CA HIS A 561 9.34 -19.33 17.11
C HIS A 561 8.18 -19.67 16.17
N VAL A 562 7.29 -18.72 15.88
CA VAL A 562 6.21 -18.91 14.90
C VAL A 562 6.82 -18.99 13.51
N ARG A 563 6.69 -20.13 12.85
CA ARG A 563 7.20 -20.36 11.50
C ARG A 563 6.40 -19.55 10.48
N LEU A 564 7.10 -18.87 9.58
CA LEU A 564 6.49 -18.06 8.52
C LEU A 564 6.36 -18.87 7.22
N SER A 565 5.35 -18.55 6.42
CA SER A 565 5.04 -19.26 5.17
C SER A 565 5.96 -18.92 3.99
N GLY A 566 6.73 -17.84 4.13
CA GLY A 566 7.78 -17.41 3.22
C GLY A 566 8.96 -16.84 3.98
N ILE A 567 10.03 -16.52 3.27
CA ILE A 567 11.31 -16.05 3.86
C ILE A 567 11.53 -14.54 3.73
N ALA A 568 10.67 -13.84 3.02
CA ALA A 568 10.77 -12.41 2.74
C ALA A 568 9.38 -11.79 2.56
N PRO A 569 9.25 -10.45 2.70
CA PRO A 569 8.01 -9.78 2.37
C PRO A 569 7.68 -9.93 0.87
N ILE A 570 6.40 -9.99 0.56
CA ILE A 570 5.91 -10.03 -0.82
C ILE A 570 5.54 -8.61 -1.29
N THR A 571 5.07 -7.77 -0.37
CA THR A 571 4.60 -6.43 -0.71
C THR A 571 5.70 -5.39 -0.51
N THR A 572 5.64 -4.32 -1.30
CA THR A 572 6.50 -3.13 -1.12
C THR A 572 6.45 -2.54 0.27
N ILE A 573 5.27 -2.49 0.89
CA ILE A 573 5.11 -1.99 2.26
C ILE A 573 5.93 -2.84 3.21
N GLY A 574 5.90 -4.16 3.02
CA GLY A 574 6.72 -5.06 3.79
C GLY A 574 8.22 -4.77 3.62
N TRP A 575 8.70 -4.54 2.40
CA TRP A 575 10.10 -4.18 2.20
C TRP A 575 10.48 -2.80 2.76
N SER A 576 9.59 -1.80 2.62
CA SER A 576 9.76 -0.50 3.27
C SER A 576 9.91 -0.68 4.79
N PHE A 577 9.05 -1.51 5.39
CA PHE A 577 9.12 -1.84 6.79
C PHE A 577 10.44 -2.54 7.14
N LEU A 578 10.86 -3.55 6.38
CA LEU A 578 12.11 -4.28 6.63
C LEU A 578 13.35 -3.38 6.59
N ARG A 579 13.38 -2.37 5.70
CA ARG A 579 14.47 -1.39 5.62
C ARG A 579 14.54 -0.47 6.85
N HIS A 580 13.39 -0.02 7.33
CA HIS A 580 13.31 1.05 8.33
C HIS A 580 13.16 0.52 9.76
N GLU A 581 12.65 -0.70 9.89
CA GLU A 581 12.46 -1.38 11.15
C GLU A 581 13.64 -2.30 11.39
N ARG A 582 14.59 -1.84 12.21
CA ARG A 582 15.75 -2.62 12.70
C ARG A 582 15.35 -3.79 13.61
N LEU A 583 14.30 -4.54 13.27
CA LEU A 583 13.83 -5.73 13.97
C LEU A 583 14.80 -6.91 13.88
N LEU A 584 15.92 -6.74 13.17
CA LEU A 584 16.81 -7.83 12.73
C LEU A 584 18.19 -7.83 13.40
N GLY A 585 18.47 -6.92 14.33
CA GLY A 585 19.61 -7.01 15.24
C GLY A 585 21.05 -6.96 14.69
N ALA A 586 21.31 -7.00 13.37
CA ALA A 586 22.65 -6.87 12.77
C ALA A 586 22.62 -6.75 11.22
N ASP A 587 23.80 -6.53 10.60
CA ASP A 587 24.09 -6.55 9.15
C ASP A 587 23.80 -7.92 8.49
N SER A 588 22.51 -8.25 8.33
CA SER A 588 22.10 -9.40 7.54
C SER A 588 22.19 -9.09 6.04
N PRO A 589 22.60 -10.06 5.19
CA PRO A 589 22.47 -9.93 3.73
C PRO A 589 21.06 -9.51 3.30
N ILE A 590 20.02 -9.89 4.04
CA ILE A 590 18.63 -9.52 3.79
C ILE A 590 18.40 -8.01 3.94
N VAL A 591 18.99 -7.38 4.97
CA VAL A 591 18.90 -5.93 5.18
C VAL A 591 19.61 -5.18 4.06
N ARG A 592 20.84 -5.61 3.72
CA ARG A 592 21.59 -5.02 2.61
C ARG A 592 20.86 -5.16 1.27
N PHE A 593 20.21 -6.30 1.05
CA PHE A 593 19.39 -6.51 -0.13
C PHE A 593 18.16 -5.59 -0.12
N ALA A 594 17.49 -5.42 1.01
CA ALA A 594 16.33 -4.53 1.13
C ALA A 594 16.68 -3.10 0.70
N ASP A 595 17.88 -2.60 1.05
CA ASP A 595 18.37 -1.28 0.64
C ASP A 595 18.60 -1.14 -0.87
N ARG A 596 18.69 -2.25 -1.62
CA ARG A 596 18.87 -2.27 -3.09
C ARG A 596 17.57 -2.46 -3.86
N LEU A 597 16.44 -2.60 -3.18
CA LEU A 597 15.15 -2.79 -3.84
C LEU A 597 14.66 -1.50 -4.47
N SER A 598 14.17 -1.64 -5.71
CA SER A 598 13.36 -0.62 -6.36
C SER A 598 11.95 -0.67 -5.78
N GLY A 599 11.34 0.49 -5.58
CA GLY A 599 9.98 0.60 -5.02
C GLY A 599 8.86 0.54 -6.05
N ALA A 600 8.98 -0.25 -7.12
CA ALA A 600 7.80 -0.68 -7.86
C ALA A 600 6.87 -1.50 -6.92
N PRO A 601 5.54 -1.55 -7.13
CA PRO A 601 4.59 -2.16 -6.19
C PRO A 601 4.84 -3.64 -5.93
N SER A 602 5.26 -4.39 -6.95
CA SER A 602 5.95 -5.66 -6.79
C SER A 602 7.43 -5.42 -6.53
N THR A 603 8.01 -6.18 -5.63
CA THR A 603 9.44 -6.06 -5.31
C THR A 603 10.30 -6.37 -6.53
N GLY A 604 11.08 -5.40 -6.98
CA GLY A 604 12.02 -5.59 -8.08
C GLY A 604 13.42 -5.06 -7.77
N PHE A 605 14.43 -5.60 -8.42
CA PHE A 605 15.83 -5.22 -8.25
C PHE A 605 16.64 -5.42 -9.53
N ASN A 606 17.69 -4.62 -9.70
CA ASN A 606 18.56 -4.73 -10.87
C ASN A 606 19.46 -5.96 -10.78
N VAL A 607 19.88 -6.50 -11.92
CA VAL A 607 20.79 -7.66 -12.01
C VAL A 607 22.09 -7.48 -11.21
N SER A 608 22.57 -6.24 -11.02
CA SER A 608 23.72 -5.92 -10.17
C SER A 608 23.53 -6.28 -8.69
N SER A 609 22.27 -6.43 -8.24
CA SER A 609 21.92 -6.84 -6.89
C SER A 609 21.70 -8.35 -6.74
N THR A 610 21.86 -9.12 -7.81
CA THR A 610 21.73 -10.59 -7.81
C THR A 610 22.63 -11.25 -6.76
N PRO A 611 23.94 -10.93 -6.62
CA PRO A 611 24.78 -11.60 -5.63
C PRO A 611 24.27 -11.44 -4.19
N ASP A 612 23.77 -10.24 -3.84
CA ASP A 612 23.19 -9.97 -2.52
C ASP A 612 21.88 -10.74 -2.32
N PHE A 613 21.03 -10.79 -3.35
CA PHE A 613 19.79 -11.56 -3.33
C PHE A 613 20.05 -13.07 -3.10
N LEU A 614 20.95 -13.66 -3.89
CA LEU A 614 21.31 -15.07 -3.76
C LEU A 614 21.98 -15.35 -2.41
N SER A 615 22.84 -14.46 -1.95
CA SER A 615 23.46 -14.58 -0.62
C SER A 615 22.43 -14.46 0.50
N ALA A 616 21.37 -13.68 0.32
CA ALA A 616 20.34 -13.45 1.33
C ALA A 616 19.34 -14.60 1.43
N PHE A 617 18.95 -15.19 0.31
CA PHE A 617 17.84 -16.14 0.25
C PHE A 617 18.23 -17.53 -0.23
N GLY A 618 19.46 -17.72 -0.70
CA GLY A 618 19.96 -19.01 -1.19
C GLY A 618 19.31 -19.44 -2.51
N TYR A 619 18.73 -18.52 -3.29
CA TYR A 619 18.07 -18.87 -4.54
C TYR A 619 19.08 -19.39 -5.57
N ARG A 620 18.61 -20.16 -6.54
CA ARG A 620 19.37 -20.60 -7.72
C ARG A 620 18.89 -19.84 -8.94
N VAL A 621 19.84 -19.29 -9.70
CA VAL A 621 19.55 -18.60 -10.97
C VAL A 621 19.63 -19.59 -12.12
N PHE A 622 18.68 -19.47 -13.03
CA PHE A 622 18.61 -20.18 -14.30
C PHE A 622 18.44 -19.14 -15.39
N GLU A 623 19.51 -18.86 -16.14
CA GLU A 623 19.45 -17.95 -17.27
C GLU A 623 18.86 -18.67 -18.48
N ASN A 624 17.93 -18.01 -19.16
CA ASN A 624 17.36 -18.47 -20.41
C ASN A 624 18.35 -18.15 -21.55
N THR A 625 19.50 -18.81 -21.54
CA THR A 625 20.50 -18.74 -22.63
C THR A 625 20.06 -19.49 -23.89
N MET A 626 18.82 -19.99 -23.91
CA MET A 626 18.29 -20.95 -24.90
C MET A 626 17.58 -20.28 -26.08
N ALA A 627 17.49 -18.95 -26.14
CA ALA A 627 16.84 -18.24 -27.25
C ALA A 627 17.38 -18.64 -28.65
N ASP A 628 18.60 -19.19 -28.73
CA ASP A 628 19.24 -19.62 -29.99
C ASP A 628 19.48 -21.14 -30.13
N ARG A 629 19.03 -22.00 -29.20
CA ARG A 629 19.28 -23.46 -29.30
C ARG A 629 17.97 -24.24 -29.46
N ALA A 630 17.84 -24.92 -30.61
CA ALA A 630 16.90 -26.02 -30.75
C ALA A 630 17.32 -27.16 -29.80
N ILE A 631 16.63 -27.28 -28.66
CA ILE A 631 16.87 -28.31 -27.66
C ILE A 631 16.24 -29.61 -28.18
N ASP A 632 16.98 -30.39 -28.93
CA ASP A 632 16.56 -31.76 -29.30
C ASP A 632 17.62 -32.83 -29.00
N SER A 633 18.83 -32.50 -28.51
CA SER A 633 19.89 -33.52 -28.33
C SER A 633 20.49 -33.69 -26.93
N ASP A 634 20.50 -32.67 -26.06
CA ASP A 634 21.44 -32.69 -24.92
C ASP A 634 20.84 -33.24 -23.61
N ILE A 635 19.51 -33.31 -23.49
CA ILE A 635 18.84 -33.87 -22.29
C ILE A 635 18.77 -35.41 -22.34
N LEU A 636 18.80 -36.00 -23.54
CA LEU A 636 18.70 -37.44 -23.76
C LEU A 636 19.95 -38.24 -23.36
N GLN A 637 21.08 -37.58 -23.06
CA GLN A 637 22.31 -38.25 -22.64
C GLN A 637 22.59 -38.18 -21.13
N SER A 638 21.73 -37.51 -20.35
CA SER A 638 21.87 -37.45 -18.90
C SER A 638 21.27 -38.69 -18.22
N ARG A 639 21.81 -39.07 -17.05
CA ARG A 639 21.26 -40.16 -16.22
C ARG A 639 19.80 -39.92 -15.80
N ALA A 640 19.35 -38.67 -15.81
CA ALA A 640 17.96 -38.26 -15.58
C ALA A 640 17.06 -38.49 -16.82
N GLY A 641 17.58 -38.33 -18.03
CA GLY A 641 16.90 -38.69 -19.28
C GLY A 641 16.64 -40.20 -19.42
N ALA A 642 17.55 -41.03 -18.90
CA ALA A 642 17.36 -42.49 -18.83
C ALA A 642 16.28 -42.90 -17.81
N ALA A 643 16.16 -42.19 -16.68
CA ALA A 643 15.10 -42.46 -15.69
C ALA A 643 13.70 -42.09 -16.21
N TYR A 644 13.62 -41.05 -17.05
CA TYR A 644 12.38 -40.64 -17.73
C TYR A 644 11.91 -41.68 -18.76
N GLN A 645 12.83 -42.31 -19.51
CA GLN A 645 12.50 -43.40 -20.41
C GLN A 645 12.03 -44.66 -19.67
N TRP A 646 12.58 -44.94 -18.48
CA TRP A 646 12.22 -46.16 -17.75
C TRP A 646 10.84 -46.06 -17.08
N SER A 647 10.45 -44.89 -16.59
CA SER A 647 9.10 -44.70 -16.01
C SER A 647 8.00 -44.67 -17.08
N THR A 648 8.27 -44.14 -18.27
CA THR A 648 7.32 -44.18 -19.39
C THR A 648 7.19 -45.58 -19.99
N HIS A 649 8.26 -46.38 -20.06
CA HIS A 649 8.19 -47.75 -20.59
C HIS A 649 7.52 -48.76 -19.64
N VAL A 650 7.52 -48.51 -18.33
CA VAL A 650 6.82 -49.39 -17.37
C VAL A 650 5.33 -49.09 -17.30
N GLN A 651 4.91 -47.83 -17.54
CA GLN A 651 3.49 -47.47 -17.57
C GLN A 651 2.78 -48.05 -18.81
N ASP A 652 3.43 -48.03 -19.98
CA ASP A 652 2.90 -48.58 -21.24
C ASP A 652 2.75 -50.11 -21.26
N HIS A 653 3.24 -50.84 -20.24
CA HIS A 653 3.12 -52.30 -20.14
C HIS A 653 2.14 -52.80 -19.09
N PHE A 654 1.64 -51.92 -18.20
CA PHE A 654 0.57 -52.29 -17.26
C PHE A 654 -0.82 -52.13 -17.88
N ASP A 655 -1.00 -51.23 -18.85
CA ASP A 655 -2.29 -51.00 -19.52
C ASP A 655 -2.65 -52.07 -20.57
N THR A 656 -1.74 -53.02 -20.85
CA THR A 656 -1.98 -54.16 -21.76
C THR A 656 -2.19 -55.50 -21.04
N TRP A 657 -2.40 -55.52 -19.72
CA TRP A 657 -2.59 -56.77 -18.96
C TRP A 657 -4.03 -57.07 -18.50
N ASP A 658 -5.00 -56.22 -18.83
CA ASP A 658 -6.44 -56.46 -18.65
C ASP A 658 -7.22 -56.54 -19.99
N GLN A 659 -6.58 -57.08 -21.03
CA GLN A 659 -7.21 -57.67 -22.23
C GLN A 659 -6.56 -59.03 -22.51
#